data_AF-A0A060E109-F1
#
_entry.id   AF-A0A060E109-F1
#
_cell.length_a   1.000
_cell.length_b   1.000
_cell.length_c   1.000
_cell.angle_alpha   90.00
_cell.angle_beta   90.00
_cell.angle_gamma   90.00
#
_symmetry.space_group_name_H-M   'P 1'
#
loop_
_entity.id
_entity.type
_entity.pdbx_description
1 polymer ?
#
loop_
_entity_poly.entity_id
_entity_poly.type
_entity_poly.pdbx_seq_one_letter_code
_entity_poly.pdbx_strand_id
1 'polypeptide(L)'
;MQDIARGEHADDARLAAAFEKGDYTTVAMSPRNDLWRVAAARGLIGLTDAALTVLSALDGDEIRFYRGVARWIGGDEDGARWELAPLTSPHARGLLSLIERPRIPVLSMLADGGETCLTLKAGAAADKKFDIVNIGYSAGDRRNRLGAAVTDYVDLARLPAFFLCQMIEWHQFPAQLAALNCPLIGQTSDFFVHIQSVAPWIRLFDEIIVTDHSEHAAAHPLSSAPVSTFPKSYGVPFSLPAYRETERPIDVLMTGTAVSPYHPEKAEILRQLTSMDGLRLAIVNGHLTTAAYHDLLSRSKFTVSHYRCGGGLVTRSLEAAALGCVPLIQHDNVLMLYAGDDPALVVYDLENDGVAAALAAAMERYPVLAPRLAPSATALRTALDPQVGASQYLRFATFLAARPRSRMRPAADPIAKRAMFWKGWMPGNGNPGVVHRLRRVNATRWAEQGETSQSVNEICREMLLEVGSRLLRQAGGDLLIEETLATYRKGMSRFPRALALRFNAIRSAIHYGGTAAVAQATEWARSTVAAGHAAWDLTCDDDVLPYDFAGKAFNYRVYLDLLTDAAGGATVPVERLKSLIFASLAHYVAKIDDDLPHARMAVAFDDQFPSYRLTLAKLLAEGTAAERTEAADMLTRLCDHPLVGPEASYVLRRLLAEGAVLPFDAQRALALAQRFMHAMTDTEAYLQRQHGPFLAAMQVATGGVRGLVAKRRRAPQTPPAVSIIVVDAAGALAAATLAALERQTFNRRRMEIISVDVFDRIGPAARAIADVAAACNADGCLPHENRAGNEGLLLAGAERVLVLASGAEPDPGLVERMLRRLPQDSGLASSPVIVDCDPASGSIRALCARRVDLHLLGGFDPHHAYYAMPLGLDDLLRRARLAQIVCETPNGRPAEPQPRFRTSFAREVVRGLMFPGIDAPDRAWPRHETLRLGTATPSNSNE
;
A
#
# COMPACT_ATOMS: atom_id res chain seq x y z
N MET A 1 20.70 -47.96 4.52
CA MET A 1 20.93 -48.11 3.06
C MET A 1 19.64 -48.27 2.28
N GLN A 2 18.77 -49.25 2.57
CA GLN A 2 17.48 -49.37 1.86
C GLN A 2 16.54 -48.16 2.05
N ASP A 3 16.51 -47.54 3.23
CA ASP A 3 15.70 -46.32 3.45
C ASP A 3 16.28 -45.06 2.80
N ILE A 4 17.60 -45.01 2.61
CA ILE A 4 18.29 -43.93 1.88
C ILE A 4 18.00 -44.06 0.38
N ALA A 5 18.15 -45.26 -0.19
CA ALA A 5 17.82 -45.54 -1.58
C ALA A 5 16.32 -45.32 -1.89
N ARG A 6 15.43 -45.66 -0.95
CA ARG A 6 13.99 -45.35 -1.06
C ARG A 6 13.71 -43.84 -1.04
N GLY A 7 14.43 -43.08 -0.21
CA GLY A 7 14.34 -41.62 -0.16
C GLY A 7 14.83 -40.94 -1.45
N GLU A 8 15.95 -41.42 -2.01
CA GLU A 8 16.53 -40.91 -3.26
C GLU A 8 15.60 -41.16 -4.47
N HIS A 9 15.02 -42.36 -4.58
CA HIS A 9 14.05 -42.66 -5.64
C HIS A 9 12.75 -41.85 -5.54
N ALA A 10 12.28 -41.56 -4.32
CA ALA A 10 11.10 -40.74 -4.12
C ALA A 10 11.34 -39.27 -4.52
N ASP A 11 12.53 -38.74 -4.25
CA ASP A 11 12.90 -37.39 -4.67
C ASP A 11 13.06 -37.30 -6.21
N ASP A 12 13.67 -38.29 -6.85
CA ASP A 12 13.80 -38.34 -8.32
C ASP A 12 12.43 -38.30 -9.02
N ALA A 13 11.47 -39.09 -8.53
CA ALA A 13 10.10 -39.11 -9.06
C ALA A 13 9.39 -37.76 -8.85
N ARG A 14 9.59 -37.12 -7.69
CA ARG A 14 9.06 -35.79 -7.38
C ARG A 14 9.63 -34.74 -8.33
N LEU A 15 10.94 -34.74 -8.55
CA LEU A 15 11.62 -33.80 -9.46
C LEU A 15 11.22 -34.03 -10.91
N ALA A 16 11.03 -35.29 -11.34
CA ALA A 16 10.50 -35.60 -12.66
C ALA A 16 9.09 -35.04 -12.85
N ALA A 17 8.19 -35.26 -11.88
CA ALA A 17 6.83 -34.74 -11.93
C ALA A 17 6.78 -33.20 -11.92
N ALA A 18 7.64 -32.54 -11.13
CA ALA A 18 7.76 -31.08 -11.13
C ALA A 18 8.24 -30.55 -12.48
N PHE A 19 9.25 -31.18 -13.08
CA PHE A 19 9.79 -30.82 -14.39
C PHE A 19 8.74 -30.93 -15.51
N GLU A 20 7.97 -32.04 -15.52
CA GLU A 20 6.91 -32.28 -16.48
C GLU A 20 5.76 -31.27 -16.35
N LYS A 21 5.47 -30.82 -15.12
CA LYS A 21 4.45 -29.79 -14.83
C LYS A 21 4.93 -28.35 -15.10
N GLY A 22 6.19 -28.16 -15.50
CA GLY A 22 6.75 -26.83 -15.76
C GLY A 22 7.30 -26.10 -14.53
N ASP A 23 7.35 -26.74 -13.36
CA ASP A 23 8.00 -26.18 -12.16
C ASP A 23 9.51 -26.41 -12.20
N TYR A 24 10.16 -25.66 -13.11
CA TYR A 24 11.60 -25.68 -13.30
C TYR A 24 12.36 -25.12 -12.10
N THR A 25 11.76 -24.24 -11.30
CA THR A 25 12.41 -23.67 -10.11
C THR A 25 12.58 -24.69 -8.98
N THR A 26 11.55 -25.48 -8.65
CA THR A 26 11.69 -26.59 -7.70
C THR A 26 12.80 -27.54 -8.13
N VAL A 27 12.87 -27.83 -9.43
CA VAL A 27 13.87 -28.75 -9.98
C VAL A 27 15.27 -28.15 -9.96
N ALA A 28 15.44 -26.88 -10.34
CA ALA A 28 16.74 -26.22 -10.38
C ALA A 28 17.36 -25.98 -8.99
N MET A 29 16.52 -25.80 -7.97
CA MET A 29 16.94 -25.63 -6.57
C MET A 29 17.33 -26.95 -5.88
N SER A 30 17.06 -28.09 -6.50
CA SER A 30 17.48 -29.39 -5.95
C SER A 30 19.00 -29.48 -5.82
N PRO A 31 19.53 -30.07 -4.72
CA PRO A 31 20.95 -30.36 -4.59
C PRO A 31 21.44 -31.51 -5.49
N ARG A 32 20.53 -32.24 -6.17
CA ARG A 32 20.82 -33.40 -7.04
C ARG A 32 21.44 -33.00 -8.39
N ASN A 33 22.66 -32.50 -8.34
CA ASN A 33 23.43 -32.05 -9.50
C ASN A 33 23.77 -33.17 -10.50
N ASP A 34 23.58 -34.43 -10.11
CA ASP A 34 23.77 -35.63 -10.92
C ASP A 34 22.63 -35.89 -11.91
N LEU A 35 21.47 -35.29 -11.70
CA LEU A 35 20.29 -35.51 -12.55
C LEU A 35 20.27 -34.56 -13.75
N TRP A 36 20.11 -35.12 -14.96
CA TRP A 36 20.01 -34.31 -16.17
C TRP A 36 18.83 -33.32 -16.13
N ARG A 37 17.72 -33.65 -15.45
CA ARG A 37 16.56 -32.76 -15.29
C ARG A 37 16.88 -31.50 -14.49
N VAL A 38 17.76 -31.61 -13.48
CA VAL A 38 18.24 -30.46 -12.71
C VAL A 38 19.08 -29.54 -13.60
N ALA A 39 19.99 -30.12 -14.40
CA ALA A 39 20.75 -29.35 -15.37
C ALA A 39 19.86 -28.70 -16.46
N ALA A 40 18.88 -29.44 -17.00
CA ALA A 40 17.93 -28.93 -17.97
C ALA A 40 17.08 -27.78 -17.39
N ALA A 41 16.58 -27.91 -16.17
CA ALA A 41 15.82 -26.87 -15.48
C ALA A 41 16.66 -25.61 -15.27
N ARG A 42 17.93 -25.76 -14.84
CA ARG A 42 18.89 -24.65 -14.74
C ARG A 42 19.11 -23.96 -16.09
N GLY A 43 19.26 -24.72 -17.16
CA GLY A 43 19.40 -24.18 -18.51
C GLY A 43 18.16 -23.39 -18.95
N LEU A 44 16.96 -23.91 -18.66
CA LEU A 44 15.69 -23.25 -18.96
C LEU A 44 15.51 -21.92 -18.24
N ILE A 45 15.95 -21.81 -16.98
CA ILE A 45 15.85 -20.57 -16.19
C ILE A 45 17.06 -19.62 -16.37
N GLY A 46 17.94 -19.90 -17.35
CA GLY A 46 19.03 -18.99 -17.72
C GLY A 46 20.34 -19.15 -16.94
N LEU A 47 20.58 -20.31 -16.31
CA LEU A 47 21.86 -20.75 -15.74
C LEU A 47 22.59 -21.68 -16.74
N THR A 48 22.82 -21.18 -17.95
CA THR A 48 23.18 -22.00 -19.13
C THR A 48 24.55 -22.65 -19.02
N ASP A 49 25.55 -21.97 -18.49
CA ASP A 49 26.93 -22.51 -18.43
C ASP A 49 27.02 -23.71 -17.48
N ALA A 50 26.40 -23.59 -16.31
CA ALA A 50 26.27 -24.68 -15.35
C ALA A 50 25.48 -25.87 -15.92
N ALA A 51 24.39 -25.58 -16.65
CA ALA A 51 23.59 -26.62 -17.32
C ALA A 51 24.38 -27.35 -18.40
N LEU A 52 25.07 -26.61 -19.29
CA LEU A 52 25.82 -27.17 -20.41
C LEU A 52 27.00 -28.02 -19.95
N THR A 53 27.65 -27.67 -18.83
CA THR A 53 28.72 -28.47 -18.23
C THR A 53 28.24 -29.89 -17.92
N VAL A 54 27.05 -30.03 -17.32
CA VAL A 54 26.47 -31.33 -16.95
C VAL A 54 25.89 -32.05 -18.16
N LEU A 55 25.07 -31.36 -18.97
CA LEU A 55 24.39 -31.96 -20.12
C LEU A 55 25.34 -32.42 -21.24
N SER A 56 26.55 -31.86 -21.33
CA SER A 56 27.56 -32.27 -22.32
C SER A 56 28.27 -33.57 -21.95
N ALA A 57 28.18 -33.99 -20.68
CA ALA A 57 28.78 -35.24 -20.19
C ALA A 57 27.84 -36.45 -20.33
N LEU A 58 26.62 -36.23 -20.84
CA LEU A 58 25.55 -37.23 -20.90
C LEU A 58 25.06 -37.41 -22.34
N ASP A 59 24.59 -38.62 -22.65
CA ASP A 59 24.06 -39.01 -23.96
C ASP A 59 22.56 -39.33 -23.90
N GLY A 60 21.86 -39.07 -25.01
CA GLY A 60 20.44 -39.37 -25.18
C GLY A 60 19.69 -38.25 -25.90
N ASP A 61 18.62 -38.59 -26.63
CA ASP A 61 17.86 -37.63 -27.44
C ASP A 61 17.23 -36.51 -26.60
N GLU A 62 16.70 -36.84 -25.43
CA GLU A 62 16.10 -35.87 -24.50
C GLU A 62 17.17 -34.94 -23.90
N ILE A 63 18.32 -35.48 -23.50
CA ILE A 63 19.47 -34.70 -23.02
C ILE A 63 19.97 -33.77 -24.13
N ARG A 64 20.08 -34.29 -25.36
CA ARG A 64 20.48 -33.53 -26.52
C ARG A 64 19.50 -32.39 -26.82
N PHE A 65 18.20 -32.66 -26.72
CA PHE A 65 17.17 -31.64 -26.83
C PHE A 65 17.40 -30.51 -25.83
N TYR A 66 17.55 -30.83 -24.53
CA TYR A 66 17.73 -29.81 -23.50
C TYR A 66 19.11 -29.13 -23.55
N ARG A 67 20.14 -29.78 -24.06
CA ARG A 67 21.43 -29.14 -24.38
C ARG A 67 21.26 -28.11 -25.49
N GLY A 68 20.50 -28.44 -26.55
CA GLY A 68 20.12 -27.50 -27.60
C GLY A 68 19.28 -26.33 -27.07
N VAL A 69 18.33 -26.60 -26.16
CA VAL A 69 17.55 -25.55 -25.50
C VAL A 69 18.44 -24.64 -24.64
N ALA A 70 19.34 -25.20 -23.83
CA ALA A 70 20.25 -24.40 -23.00
C ALA A 70 21.18 -23.50 -23.84
N ARG A 71 21.70 -24.00 -24.98
CA ARG A 71 22.45 -23.18 -25.95
C ARG A 71 21.58 -22.07 -26.53
N TRP A 72 20.35 -22.38 -26.91
CA TRP A 72 19.39 -21.39 -27.42
C TRP A 72 19.14 -20.30 -26.39
N ILE A 73 18.77 -20.64 -25.15
CA ILE A 73 18.58 -19.70 -24.03
C ILE A 73 19.83 -18.84 -23.83
N GLY A 74 21.02 -19.43 -23.93
CA GLY A 74 22.31 -18.74 -23.77
C GLY A 74 22.70 -17.82 -24.94
N GLY A 75 21.95 -17.82 -26.04
CA GLY A 75 22.24 -17.01 -27.22
C GLY A 75 23.12 -17.68 -28.28
N ASP A 76 23.53 -18.94 -28.07
CA ASP A 76 24.28 -19.74 -29.03
C ASP A 76 23.33 -20.40 -30.05
N GLU A 77 22.95 -19.63 -31.07
CA GLU A 77 22.00 -20.09 -32.10
C GLU A 77 22.54 -21.27 -32.93
N ASP A 78 23.81 -21.20 -33.32
CA ASP A 78 24.41 -22.20 -34.20
C ASP A 78 24.59 -23.53 -33.48
N GLY A 79 25.05 -23.49 -32.22
CA GLY A 79 25.11 -24.67 -31.39
C GLY A 79 23.72 -25.24 -31.10
N ALA A 80 22.71 -24.40 -30.86
CA ALA A 80 21.33 -24.87 -30.70
C ALA A 80 20.80 -25.60 -31.95
N ARG A 81 21.04 -25.04 -33.15
CA ARG A 81 20.66 -25.69 -34.42
C ARG A 81 21.34 -27.03 -34.59
N TRP A 82 22.64 -27.12 -34.28
CA TRP A 82 23.41 -28.35 -34.38
C TRP A 82 22.87 -29.48 -33.46
N GLU A 83 22.46 -29.13 -32.24
CA GLU A 83 21.86 -30.10 -31.31
C GLU A 83 20.46 -30.54 -31.73
N LEU A 84 19.64 -29.61 -32.25
CA LEU A 84 18.22 -29.84 -32.54
C LEU A 84 17.96 -30.48 -33.92
N ALA A 85 18.80 -30.23 -34.92
CA ALA A 85 18.63 -30.71 -36.30
C ALA A 85 18.37 -32.23 -36.46
N PRO A 86 19.05 -33.13 -35.72
CA PRO A 86 18.83 -34.56 -35.88
C PRO A 86 17.62 -35.10 -35.09
N LEU A 87 16.98 -34.28 -34.25
CA LEU A 87 15.86 -34.72 -33.41
C LEU A 87 14.54 -34.63 -34.19
N THR A 88 13.74 -35.69 -34.14
CA THR A 88 12.49 -35.79 -34.88
C THR A 88 11.25 -35.39 -34.07
N SER A 89 11.41 -35.17 -32.76
CA SER A 89 10.31 -34.82 -31.88
C SER A 89 9.60 -33.54 -32.36
N PRO A 90 8.26 -33.46 -32.27
CA PRO A 90 7.53 -32.28 -32.74
C PRO A 90 7.99 -30.97 -32.07
N HIS A 91 8.39 -31.02 -30.80
CA HIS A 91 8.90 -29.85 -30.08
C HIS A 91 10.28 -29.41 -30.61
N ALA A 92 11.20 -30.34 -30.86
CA ALA A 92 12.50 -30.02 -31.42
C ALA A 92 12.39 -29.38 -32.82
N ARG A 93 11.54 -29.95 -33.69
CA ARG A 93 11.28 -29.40 -35.02
C ARG A 93 10.63 -28.02 -34.97
N GLY A 94 9.66 -27.83 -34.07
CA GLY A 94 9.00 -26.54 -33.86
C GLY A 94 9.98 -25.46 -33.39
N LEU A 95 10.86 -25.81 -32.44
CA LEU A 95 11.86 -24.88 -31.91
C LEU A 95 12.91 -24.54 -32.97
N LEU A 96 13.45 -25.55 -33.66
CA LEU A 96 14.40 -25.34 -34.75
C LEU A 96 13.83 -24.42 -35.84
N SER A 97 12.57 -24.64 -36.25
CA SER A 97 11.89 -23.79 -37.24
C SER A 97 11.77 -22.33 -36.80
N LEU A 98 11.63 -22.04 -35.50
CA LEU A 98 11.65 -20.67 -34.98
C LEU A 98 13.07 -20.10 -34.94
N ILE A 99 14.07 -20.90 -34.53
CA ILE A 99 15.49 -20.50 -34.47
C ILE A 99 16.06 -20.20 -35.86
N GLU A 100 15.62 -20.90 -36.91
CA GLU A 100 16.06 -20.69 -38.29
C GLU A 100 15.53 -19.38 -38.91
N ARG A 101 14.50 -18.76 -38.31
CA ARG A 101 14.01 -17.47 -38.80
C ARG A 101 15.08 -16.40 -38.60
N PRO A 102 15.32 -15.52 -39.59
CA PRO A 102 16.24 -14.39 -39.41
C PRO A 102 15.84 -13.51 -38.23
N ARG A 103 14.53 -13.24 -38.10
CA ARG A 103 13.93 -12.56 -36.96
C ARG A 103 12.61 -13.21 -36.58
N ILE A 104 12.33 -13.32 -35.29
CA ILE A 104 11.09 -13.89 -34.74
C ILE A 104 10.11 -12.75 -34.47
N PRO A 105 9.01 -12.62 -35.25
CA PRO A 105 8.00 -11.58 -35.00
C PRO A 105 7.21 -11.91 -33.72
N VAL A 106 7.13 -10.97 -32.80
CA VAL A 106 6.41 -11.10 -31.53
C VAL A 106 5.45 -9.93 -31.38
N LEU A 107 4.16 -10.23 -31.18
CA LEU A 107 3.21 -9.23 -30.72
C LEU A 107 3.21 -9.25 -29.20
N SER A 108 3.37 -8.13 -28.53
CA SER A 108 3.53 -8.13 -27.08
C SER A 108 2.71 -7.08 -26.35
N MET A 109 2.53 -7.30 -25.06
CA MET A 109 2.13 -6.32 -24.06
C MET A 109 3.12 -6.44 -22.89
N LEU A 110 4.20 -5.67 -22.97
CA LEU A 110 5.26 -5.61 -21.97
C LEU A 110 5.14 -4.32 -21.17
N ALA A 111 5.46 -4.40 -19.88
CA ALA A 111 5.41 -3.26 -18.98
C ALA A 111 6.53 -2.26 -19.31
N ASP A 112 6.20 -0.98 -19.23
CA ASP A 112 7.20 0.08 -19.28
C ASP A 112 7.67 0.39 -17.87
N GLY A 113 8.77 -0.25 -17.48
CA GLY A 113 9.31 -0.12 -16.13
C GLY A 113 10.02 1.20 -15.85
N GLY A 114 10.36 2.00 -16.85
CA GLY A 114 11.23 3.16 -16.67
C GLY A 114 12.50 2.81 -15.89
N GLU A 115 12.61 3.33 -14.67
CA GLU A 115 13.74 3.13 -13.74
C GLU A 115 13.56 1.97 -12.75
N THR A 116 12.59 1.07 -12.97
CA THR A 116 12.27 -0.04 -12.06
C THR A 116 12.79 -1.39 -12.56
N CYS A 117 12.56 -2.48 -11.80
CA CYS A 117 12.92 -3.84 -12.17
C CYS A 117 12.08 -4.46 -13.32
N LEU A 118 11.09 -3.74 -13.83
CA LEU A 118 10.29 -4.14 -15.01
C LEU A 118 11.06 -3.86 -16.30
N THR A 119 12.12 -4.62 -16.53
CA THR A 119 13.13 -4.31 -17.56
C THR A 119 12.91 -5.01 -18.89
N LEU A 120 11.93 -5.94 -18.99
CA LEU A 120 11.72 -6.78 -20.18
C LEU A 120 11.55 -5.95 -21.45
N LYS A 121 10.69 -4.91 -21.46
CA LYS A 121 10.45 -4.11 -22.68
C LYS A 121 11.73 -3.47 -23.22
N ALA A 122 12.50 -2.84 -22.34
CA ALA A 122 13.73 -2.14 -22.72
C ALA A 122 14.87 -3.11 -23.07
N GLY A 123 15.05 -4.19 -22.31
CA GLY A 123 16.04 -5.23 -22.62
C GLY A 123 15.72 -5.98 -23.92
N ALA A 124 14.44 -6.27 -24.16
CA ALA A 124 13.96 -6.97 -25.36
C ALA A 124 14.24 -6.19 -26.65
N ALA A 125 14.23 -4.86 -26.61
CA ALA A 125 14.55 -4.01 -27.76
C ALA A 125 16.04 -4.10 -28.18
N ALA A 126 16.93 -4.56 -27.29
CA ALA A 126 18.35 -4.75 -27.60
C ALA A 126 18.63 -6.06 -28.36
N ASP A 127 17.72 -7.03 -28.30
CA ASP A 127 17.92 -8.33 -28.91
C ASP A 127 17.41 -8.37 -30.36
N LYS A 128 18.35 -8.35 -31.30
CA LYS A 128 18.06 -8.28 -32.74
C LYS A 128 17.36 -9.52 -33.30
N LYS A 129 17.41 -10.66 -32.59
CA LYS A 129 16.73 -11.89 -33.00
C LYS A 129 15.22 -11.73 -32.99
N PHE A 130 14.69 -10.86 -32.12
CA PHE A 130 13.27 -10.64 -32.00
C PHE A 130 12.86 -9.37 -32.76
N ASP A 131 11.67 -9.41 -33.33
CA ASP A 131 11.01 -8.24 -33.90
C ASP A 131 9.71 -8.00 -33.15
N ILE A 132 9.75 -7.05 -32.23
CA ILE A 132 8.73 -6.89 -31.21
C ILE A 132 7.85 -5.71 -31.55
N VAL A 133 6.54 -5.97 -31.65
CA VAL A 133 5.52 -4.93 -31.74
C VAL A 133 4.78 -4.91 -30.40
N ASN A 134 5.10 -3.92 -29.57
CA ASN A 134 4.46 -3.78 -28.27
C ASN A 134 3.17 -2.95 -28.35
N ILE A 135 2.07 -3.47 -27.81
CA ILE A 135 0.79 -2.78 -27.64
C ILE A 135 0.75 -2.20 -26.23
N GLY A 136 0.51 -0.90 -26.13
CA GLY A 136 0.52 -0.23 -24.84
C GLY A 136 0.09 1.23 -24.90
N TYR A 137 0.33 1.93 -23.80
CA TYR A 137 0.03 3.36 -23.67
C TYR A 137 1.30 4.22 -23.52
N SER A 138 2.47 3.59 -23.41
CA SER A 138 3.74 4.31 -23.27
C SER A 138 4.23 4.84 -24.61
N ALA A 139 5.18 5.78 -24.54
CA ALA A 139 5.89 6.24 -25.72
C ALA A 139 6.59 5.06 -26.45
N GLY A 140 6.55 5.08 -27.77
CA GLY A 140 7.11 4.01 -28.63
C GLY A 140 6.23 2.79 -28.81
N ASP A 141 5.16 2.62 -28.03
CA ASP A 141 4.22 1.51 -28.23
C ASP A 141 3.29 1.77 -29.41
N ARG A 142 2.81 0.68 -30.04
CA ARG A 142 1.60 0.74 -30.84
C ARG A 142 0.44 1.05 -29.90
N ARG A 143 -0.10 2.26 -30.03
CA ARG A 143 -1.10 2.78 -29.09
C ARG A 143 -2.32 1.84 -29.01
N ASN A 144 -2.57 1.33 -27.80
CA ASN A 144 -3.73 0.53 -27.51
C ASN A 144 -5.02 1.38 -27.61
N ARG A 145 -5.96 0.91 -28.44
CA ARG A 145 -7.29 1.47 -28.65
C ARG A 145 -8.30 0.52 -27.99
N LEU A 146 -8.86 0.94 -26.87
CA LEU A 146 -9.88 0.18 -26.14
C LEU A 146 -11.04 -0.22 -27.06
N GLY A 147 -11.37 -1.51 -27.06
CA GLY A 147 -12.41 -2.10 -27.90
C GLY A 147 -11.97 -2.47 -29.32
N ALA A 148 -10.77 -2.09 -29.76
CA ALA A 148 -10.27 -2.53 -31.07
C ALA A 148 -9.88 -4.01 -31.03
N ALA A 149 -10.13 -4.71 -32.14
CA ALA A 149 -9.73 -6.10 -32.31
C ALA A 149 -8.21 -6.23 -32.33
N VAL A 150 -7.70 -7.32 -31.78
CA VAL A 150 -6.26 -7.62 -31.77
C VAL A 150 -5.66 -7.68 -33.19
N THR A 151 -6.46 -8.07 -34.17
CA THR A 151 -6.07 -8.16 -35.59
C THR A 151 -5.69 -6.81 -36.19
N ASP A 152 -6.19 -5.70 -35.64
CA ASP A 152 -5.82 -4.34 -36.07
C ASP A 152 -4.35 -3.99 -35.76
N TYR A 153 -3.72 -4.76 -34.86
CA TYR A 153 -2.34 -4.57 -34.43
C TYR A 153 -1.37 -5.52 -35.14
N VAL A 154 -1.88 -6.45 -35.95
CA VAL A 154 -1.11 -7.45 -36.67
C VAL A 154 -0.85 -7.01 -38.10
N ASP A 155 0.37 -7.23 -38.59
CA ASP A 155 0.66 -7.20 -40.01
C ASP A 155 0.35 -8.56 -40.63
N LEU A 156 -0.62 -8.62 -41.55
CA LEU A 156 -1.01 -9.87 -42.20
C LEU A 156 0.09 -10.46 -43.09
N ALA A 157 1.02 -9.62 -43.59
CA ALA A 157 2.19 -10.10 -44.32
C ALA A 157 3.24 -10.73 -43.39
N ARG A 158 3.14 -10.44 -42.08
CA ARG A 158 4.10 -10.88 -41.08
C ARG A 158 3.40 -11.28 -39.78
N LEU A 159 2.77 -12.43 -39.81
CA LEU A 159 2.07 -12.98 -38.65
C LEU A 159 3.03 -13.19 -37.46
N PRO A 160 2.61 -12.86 -36.24
CA PRO A 160 3.41 -13.09 -35.04
C PRO A 160 3.64 -14.59 -34.85
N ALA A 161 4.86 -14.96 -34.46
CA ALA A 161 5.21 -16.32 -34.06
C ALA A 161 4.50 -16.71 -32.77
N PHE A 162 4.33 -15.75 -31.85
CA PHE A 162 3.54 -15.86 -30.62
C PHE A 162 3.14 -14.47 -30.10
N PHE A 163 2.14 -14.45 -29.23
CA PHE A 163 1.77 -13.29 -28.42
C PHE A 163 2.36 -13.42 -27.02
N LEU A 164 2.89 -12.34 -26.47
CA LEU A 164 3.51 -12.32 -25.15
C LEU A 164 2.95 -11.19 -24.28
N CYS A 165 2.38 -11.50 -23.13
CA CYS A 165 1.94 -10.51 -22.15
C CYS A 165 2.71 -10.69 -20.84
N GLN A 166 3.35 -9.62 -20.37
CA GLN A 166 3.94 -9.56 -19.03
C GLN A 166 2.90 -8.97 -18.07
N MET A 167 2.73 -9.53 -16.88
CA MET A 167 1.74 -9.09 -15.88
C MET A 167 0.30 -8.95 -16.42
N ILE A 168 -0.34 -10.08 -16.73
CA ILE A 168 -1.71 -10.14 -17.28
C ILE A 168 -2.70 -9.20 -16.55
N GLU A 169 -2.60 -9.15 -15.21
CA GLU A 169 -3.44 -8.36 -14.31
C GLU A 169 -3.36 -6.84 -14.52
N TRP A 170 -2.30 -6.31 -15.14
CA TRP A 170 -2.08 -4.87 -15.28
C TRP A 170 -2.43 -4.30 -16.67
N HIS A 171 -2.77 -5.17 -17.63
CA HIS A 171 -3.04 -4.75 -19.00
C HIS A 171 -4.53 -4.60 -19.32
N GLN A 172 -4.83 -3.71 -20.26
CA GLN A 172 -6.14 -3.62 -20.89
C GLN A 172 -6.06 -4.30 -22.25
N PHE A 173 -6.53 -5.55 -22.36
CA PHE A 173 -6.37 -6.32 -23.58
C PHE A 173 -7.19 -5.75 -24.76
N PRO A 174 -6.68 -5.83 -25.99
CA PRO A 174 -7.50 -5.71 -27.19
C PRO A 174 -8.62 -6.75 -27.20
N ALA A 175 -9.73 -6.43 -27.88
CA ALA A 175 -10.81 -7.39 -28.10
C ALA A 175 -10.34 -8.54 -29.02
N GLN A 176 -11.03 -9.67 -29.00
CA GLN A 176 -10.81 -10.83 -29.86
C GLN A 176 -9.41 -11.40 -29.77
N LEU A 177 -8.77 -11.33 -28.59
CA LEU A 177 -7.40 -11.85 -28.41
C LEU A 177 -7.31 -13.35 -28.77
N ALA A 178 -8.39 -14.11 -28.55
CA ALA A 178 -8.52 -15.52 -28.94
C ALA A 178 -8.36 -15.76 -30.45
N ALA A 179 -8.61 -14.76 -31.31
CA ALA A 179 -8.57 -14.87 -32.76
C ALA A 179 -7.14 -14.92 -33.33
N LEU A 180 -6.11 -14.62 -32.54
CA LEU A 180 -4.72 -14.73 -33.00
C LEU A 180 -4.36 -16.18 -33.33
N ASN A 181 -3.89 -16.44 -34.55
CA ASN A 181 -3.49 -17.78 -34.97
C ASN A 181 -2.08 -18.20 -34.48
N CYS A 182 -1.63 -17.71 -33.33
CA CYS A 182 -0.34 -18.02 -32.72
C CYS A 182 -0.50 -18.34 -31.22
N PRO A 183 0.47 -19.01 -30.56
CA PRO A 183 0.43 -19.23 -29.12
C PRO A 183 0.28 -17.93 -28.33
N LEU A 184 -0.60 -17.93 -27.33
CA LEU A 184 -0.74 -16.85 -26.34
C LEU A 184 0.01 -17.24 -25.08
N ILE A 185 1.05 -16.47 -24.74
CA ILE A 185 1.86 -16.67 -23.54
C ILE A 185 1.66 -15.48 -22.63
N GLY A 186 1.25 -15.74 -21.40
CA GLY A 186 0.98 -14.69 -20.41
C GLY A 186 1.80 -14.93 -19.15
N GLN A 187 2.31 -13.89 -18.53
CA GLN A 187 2.97 -13.97 -17.23
C GLN A 187 2.15 -13.26 -16.17
N THR A 188 2.09 -13.83 -14.97
CA THR A 188 1.40 -13.23 -13.82
C THR A 188 2.25 -13.31 -12.57
N SER A 189 2.09 -12.34 -11.65
CA SER A 189 2.67 -12.45 -10.32
C SER A 189 1.94 -11.73 -9.17
N ASP A 190 0.87 -11.00 -9.49
CA ASP A 190 -0.03 -10.31 -8.55
C ASP A 190 -1.50 -10.74 -8.77
N PHE A 191 -1.76 -11.89 -9.39
CA PHE A 191 -3.12 -12.30 -9.75
C PHE A 191 -4.08 -12.36 -8.55
N PHE A 192 -3.62 -12.73 -7.37
CA PHE A 192 -4.45 -12.89 -6.17
C PHE A 192 -5.12 -11.58 -5.73
N VAL A 193 -4.44 -10.43 -5.85
CA VAL A 193 -5.02 -9.13 -5.49
C VAL A 193 -5.99 -8.62 -6.57
N HIS A 194 -5.96 -9.24 -7.75
CA HIS A 194 -6.75 -8.87 -8.91
C HIS A 194 -7.66 -10.00 -9.41
N ILE A 195 -7.90 -11.03 -8.59
CA ILE A 195 -8.50 -12.29 -9.04
C ILE A 195 -9.85 -12.10 -9.76
N GLN A 196 -10.69 -11.21 -9.22
CA GLN A 196 -11.99 -10.82 -9.79
C GLN A 196 -11.92 -10.28 -11.22
N SER A 197 -10.80 -9.63 -11.56
CA SER A 197 -10.55 -9.08 -12.89
C SER A 197 -9.75 -10.03 -13.78
N VAL A 198 -8.80 -10.78 -13.23
CA VAL A 198 -7.78 -11.50 -14.01
C VAL A 198 -8.10 -12.98 -14.24
N ALA A 199 -8.89 -13.63 -13.39
CA ALA A 199 -9.18 -15.07 -13.52
C ALA A 199 -9.73 -15.46 -14.91
N PRO A 200 -10.65 -14.71 -15.53
CA PRO A 200 -11.11 -15.00 -16.89
C PRO A 200 -10.02 -14.85 -17.95
N TRP A 201 -9.07 -13.93 -17.74
CA TRP A 201 -7.95 -13.70 -18.67
C TRP A 201 -6.90 -14.80 -18.59
N ILE A 202 -6.58 -15.30 -17.38
CA ILE A 202 -5.62 -16.41 -17.21
C ILE A 202 -6.03 -17.62 -18.05
N ARG A 203 -7.33 -17.93 -18.10
CA ARG A 203 -7.88 -19.08 -18.86
C ARG A 203 -7.83 -18.91 -20.39
N LEU A 204 -7.52 -17.72 -20.88
CA LEU A 204 -7.40 -17.44 -22.31
C LEU A 204 -6.02 -17.81 -22.87
N PHE A 205 -4.98 -17.77 -22.04
CA PHE A 205 -3.62 -18.02 -22.48
C PHE A 205 -3.36 -19.52 -22.68
N ASP A 206 -2.56 -19.85 -23.69
CA ASP A 206 -2.17 -21.22 -23.98
C ASP A 206 -1.01 -21.70 -23.10
N GLU A 207 -0.37 -20.80 -22.36
CA GLU A 207 0.71 -21.06 -21.39
C GLU A 207 0.78 -19.88 -20.41
N ILE A 208 0.92 -20.17 -19.13
CA ILE A 208 1.15 -19.16 -18.08
C ILE A 208 2.57 -19.27 -17.58
N ILE A 209 3.26 -18.13 -17.48
CA ILE A 209 4.56 -18.02 -16.83
C ILE A 209 4.36 -17.40 -15.45
N VAL A 210 5.02 -17.97 -14.46
CA VAL A 210 5.15 -17.42 -13.10
C VAL A 210 6.63 -17.33 -12.72
N THR A 211 6.98 -16.65 -11.65
CA THR A 211 8.38 -16.43 -11.29
C THR A 211 9.02 -17.60 -10.56
N ASP A 212 8.24 -18.39 -9.83
CA ASP A 212 8.77 -19.48 -9.00
C ASP A 212 7.75 -20.57 -8.66
N HIS A 213 8.21 -21.55 -7.88
CA HIS A 213 7.48 -22.74 -7.48
C HIS A 213 6.28 -22.47 -6.58
N SER A 214 6.35 -21.46 -5.71
CA SER A 214 5.24 -21.10 -4.83
C SER A 214 4.13 -20.37 -5.58
N GLU A 215 4.48 -19.54 -6.57
CA GLU A 215 3.51 -19.01 -7.52
C GLU A 215 2.97 -20.08 -8.46
N HIS A 216 3.79 -21.04 -8.87
CA HIS A 216 3.35 -22.18 -9.68
C HIS A 216 2.26 -22.96 -8.97
N ALA A 217 2.50 -23.30 -7.71
CA ALA A 217 1.51 -23.99 -6.88
C ALA A 217 0.19 -23.20 -6.76
N ALA A 218 0.26 -21.86 -6.68
CA ALA A 218 -0.92 -21.01 -6.54
C ALA A 218 -1.65 -20.73 -7.87
N ALA A 219 -0.93 -20.62 -8.99
CA ALA A 219 -1.49 -20.30 -10.31
C ALA A 219 -1.93 -21.54 -11.09
N HIS A 220 -1.30 -22.70 -10.87
CA HIS A 220 -1.61 -23.95 -11.56
C HIS A 220 -3.10 -24.34 -11.47
N PRO A 221 -3.79 -24.22 -10.32
CA PRO A 221 -5.23 -24.50 -10.24
C PRO A 221 -6.11 -23.54 -11.04
N LEU A 222 -5.63 -22.33 -11.36
CA LEU A 222 -6.43 -21.28 -12.02
C LEU A 222 -6.56 -21.49 -13.54
N SER A 223 -5.69 -22.31 -14.13
CA SER A 223 -5.60 -22.52 -15.57
C SER A 223 -5.67 -24.00 -15.92
N SER A 224 -6.32 -24.31 -17.03
CA SER A 224 -6.19 -25.62 -17.68
C SER A 224 -4.96 -25.70 -18.58
N ALA A 225 -4.32 -24.57 -18.86
CA ALA A 225 -3.08 -24.50 -19.63
C ALA A 225 -1.86 -24.78 -18.73
N PRO A 226 -0.72 -25.24 -19.28
CA PRO A 226 0.48 -25.44 -18.49
C PRO A 226 0.95 -24.13 -17.84
N VAL A 227 1.48 -24.27 -16.62
CA VAL A 227 2.12 -23.18 -15.88
C VAL A 227 3.61 -23.49 -15.79
N SER A 228 4.44 -22.55 -16.25
CA SER A 228 5.90 -22.70 -16.30
C SER A 228 6.58 -21.65 -15.42
N THR A 229 7.64 -22.02 -14.70
CA THR A 229 8.38 -21.10 -13.84
C THR A 229 9.58 -20.48 -14.56
N PHE A 230 9.73 -19.16 -14.53
CA PHE A 230 10.89 -18.45 -15.03
C PHE A 230 11.17 -17.17 -14.20
N PRO A 231 12.17 -17.20 -13.30
CA PRO A 231 12.44 -16.09 -12.37
C PRO A 231 12.86 -14.77 -13.01
N LYS A 232 13.52 -14.80 -14.19
CA LYS A 232 14.09 -13.59 -14.81
C LYS A 232 13.07 -12.77 -15.62
N SER A 233 11.79 -12.80 -15.22
CA SER A 233 10.77 -11.85 -15.68
C SER A 233 11.01 -10.43 -15.15
N TYR A 234 11.89 -10.30 -14.17
CA TYR A 234 12.39 -9.06 -13.59
C TYR A 234 13.92 -9.04 -13.66
N GLY A 235 14.50 -7.84 -13.79
CA GLY A 235 15.94 -7.64 -13.83
C GLY A 235 16.40 -6.48 -12.96
N VAL A 236 17.71 -6.30 -12.86
CA VAL A 236 18.30 -5.15 -12.17
C VAL A 236 17.98 -3.87 -12.95
N PRO A 237 17.49 -2.77 -12.33
CA PRO A 237 17.17 -1.56 -13.09
C PRO A 237 18.35 -1.00 -13.88
N PHE A 238 18.11 -0.50 -15.10
CA PHE A 238 19.15 0.18 -15.90
C PHE A 238 19.72 1.42 -15.21
N SER A 239 18.90 2.08 -14.40
CA SER A 239 19.25 3.27 -13.62
C SER A 239 19.96 2.93 -12.31
N LEU A 240 20.12 1.65 -11.95
CA LEU A 240 20.67 1.27 -10.66
C LEU A 240 22.11 1.79 -10.53
N PRO A 241 22.45 2.56 -9.48
CA PRO A 241 23.80 3.01 -9.26
C PRO A 241 24.81 1.85 -9.18
N ALA A 242 26.06 2.15 -9.54
CA ALA A 242 27.16 1.24 -9.28
C ALA A 242 27.27 0.95 -7.78
N TYR A 243 27.66 -0.28 -7.44
CA TYR A 243 27.98 -0.64 -6.07
C TYR A 243 29.07 0.29 -5.52
N ARG A 244 28.89 0.76 -4.29
CA ARG A 244 29.86 1.59 -3.58
C ARG A 244 30.01 1.04 -2.17
N GLU A 245 31.25 0.99 -1.69
CA GLU A 245 31.51 0.81 -0.27
C GLU A 245 31.23 2.14 0.44
N THR A 246 30.19 2.13 1.26
CA THR A 246 29.71 3.30 1.99
C THR A 246 29.53 2.94 3.46
N GLU A 247 29.59 3.96 4.32
CA GLU A 247 29.12 3.80 5.68
C GLU A 247 27.63 3.40 5.67
N ARG A 248 27.29 2.38 6.46
CA ARG A 248 25.91 1.86 6.59
C ARG A 248 25.36 2.13 7.98
N PRO A 249 24.91 3.37 8.25
CA PRO A 249 24.50 3.75 9.59
C PRO A 249 23.03 3.41 9.89
N ILE A 250 22.29 2.88 8.92
CA ILE A 250 20.95 2.30 9.14
C ILE A 250 21.14 0.80 9.31
N ASP A 251 20.62 0.22 10.40
CA ASP A 251 20.70 -1.23 10.59
C ASP A 251 19.65 -1.92 9.71
N VAL A 252 18.40 -1.46 9.73
CA VAL A 252 17.32 -2.02 8.91
C VAL A 252 16.52 -0.92 8.24
N LEU A 253 16.29 -1.07 6.93
CA LEU A 253 15.39 -0.24 6.15
C LEU A 253 14.18 -1.04 5.67
N MET A 254 12.99 -0.47 5.84
CA MET A 254 11.75 -0.95 5.24
C MET A 254 11.05 0.19 4.51
N THR A 255 10.69 0.01 3.23
CA THR A 255 10.05 1.03 2.39
C THR A 255 8.80 0.52 1.68
N GLY A 256 7.97 1.44 1.18
CA GLY A 256 6.76 1.15 0.39
C GLY A 256 5.49 1.36 1.20
N THR A 257 4.36 0.75 0.79
CA THR A 257 3.16 0.70 1.65
C THR A 257 3.42 -0.25 2.82
N ALA A 258 4.13 0.24 3.82
CA ALA A 258 4.56 -0.50 5.00
C ALA A 258 3.35 -0.90 5.84
N VAL A 259 2.33 -0.05 5.87
CA VAL A 259 1.11 -0.25 6.65
C VAL A 259 -0.07 -0.39 5.71
N SER A 260 -0.52 -1.63 5.47
CA SER A 260 -1.68 -1.93 4.63
C SER A 260 -2.51 -3.04 5.27
N PRO A 261 -3.85 -2.90 5.38
CA PRO A 261 -4.72 -3.98 5.84
C PRO A 261 -4.69 -5.20 4.91
N TYR A 262 -4.27 -5.03 3.65
CA TYR A 262 -4.14 -6.14 2.70
C TYR A 262 -2.88 -7.00 2.91
N HIS A 263 -1.87 -6.48 3.60
CA HIS A 263 -0.59 -7.15 3.84
C HIS A 263 -0.34 -7.34 5.35
N PRO A 264 -1.12 -8.20 6.04
CA PRO A 264 -0.95 -8.46 7.47
C PRO A 264 0.46 -8.96 7.81
N GLU A 265 1.13 -9.65 6.89
CA GLU A 265 2.49 -10.17 7.08
C GLU A 265 3.53 -9.04 7.23
N LYS A 266 3.32 -7.90 6.54
CA LYS A 266 4.16 -6.71 6.74
C LYS A 266 3.95 -6.11 8.12
N ALA A 267 2.72 -6.16 8.64
CA ALA A 267 2.43 -5.71 10.00
C ALA A 267 3.14 -6.62 11.02
N GLU A 268 3.17 -7.94 10.79
CA GLU A 268 3.89 -8.88 11.63
C GLU A 268 5.42 -8.66 11.61
N ILE A 269 6.01 -8.41 10.43
CA ILE A 269 7.43 -8.04 10.32
C ILE A 269 7.73 -6.76 11.12
N LEU A 270 6.91 -5.73 10.94
CA LEU A 270 7.06 -4.47 11.65
C LEU A 270 6.98 -4.66 13.17
N ARG A 271 6.04 -5.49 13.65
CA ARG A 271 5.91 -5.87 15.05
C ARG A 271 7.22 -6.45 15.58
N GLN A 272 7.75 -7.49 14.92
CA GLN A 272 9.01 -8.14 15.30
C GLN A 272 10.18 -7.15 15.30
N LEU A 273 10.36 -6.35 14.24
CA LEU A 273 11.44 -5.35 14.18
C LEU A 273 11.33 -4.30 15.29
N THR A 274 10.11 -3.84 15.59
CA THR A 274 9.89 -2.84 16.65
C THR A 274 9.97 -3.41 18.06
N SER A 275 9.99 -4.72 18.23
CA SER A 275 10.31 -5.36 19.50
C SER A 275 11.80 -5.48 19.80
N MET A 276 12.68 -5.38 18.79
CA MET A 276 14.13 -5.55 18.98
C MET A 276 14.81 -4.28 19.52
N ASP A 277 15.21 -4.27 20.79
CA ASP A 277 15.87 -3.10 21.39
C ASP A 277 17.20 -2.72 20.70
N GLY A 278 17.52 -1.43 20.70
CA GLY A 278 18.79 -0.91 20.15
C GLY A 278 18.89 -0.87 18.62
N LEU A 279 17.90 -1.36 17.89
CA LEU A 279 17.91 -1.38 16.43
C LEU A 279 17.78 0.04 15.83
N ARG A 280 18.72 0.46 14.97
CA ARG A 280 18.58 1.69 14.17
C ARG A 280 17.67 1.42 12.96
N LEU A 281 16.38 1.35 13.24
CA LEU A 281 15.31 1.04 12.28
C LEU A 281 14.82 2.31 11.56
N ALA A 282 14.71 2.23 10.23
CA ALA A 282 14.07 3.24 9.39
C ALA A 282 12.90 2.62 8.61
N ILE A 283 11.69 3.11 8.86
CA ILE A 283 10.49 2.71 8.11
C ILE A 283 10.00 3.92 7.33
N VAL A 284 9.93 3.79 6.01
CA VAL A 284 9.38 4.82 5.12
C VAL A 284 8.08 4.31 4.50
N ASN A 285 6.95 4.82 4.96
CA ASN A 285 5.64 4.48 4.45
C ASN A 285 5.25 5.42 3.29
N GLY A 286 5.07 4.86 2.10
CA GLY A 286 4.75 5.57 0.87
C GLY A 286 5.81 5.40 -0.22
N HIS A 287 5.82 6.32 -1.19
CA HIS A 287 6.66 6.24 -2.38
C HIS A 287 7.81 7.26 -2.31
N LEU A 288 9.03 6.76 -2.44
CA LEU A 288 10.25 7.55 -2.58
C LEU A 288 10.55 7.80 -4.05
N THR A 289 11.35 8.83 -4.34
CA THR A 289 12.00 8.92 -5.66
C THR A 289 13.00 7.77 -5.80
N THR A 290 13.25 7.31 -7.03
CA THR A 290 14.23 6.25 -7.31
C THR A 290 15.58 6.55 -6.67
N ALA A 291 16.08 7.78 -6.84
CA ALA A 291 17.37 8.21 -6.29
C ALA A 291 17.42 8.16 -4.76
N ALA A 292 16.38 8.66 -4.06
CA ALA A 292 16.34 8.62 -2.60
C ALA A 292 16.22 7.18 -2.07
N TYR A 293 15.47 6.34 -2.77
CA TYR A 293 15.33 4.93 -2.45
C TYR A 293 16.66 4.17 -2.58
N HIS A 294 17.37 4.34 -3.70
CA HIS A 294 18.67 3.70 -3.91
C HIS A 294 19.75 4.21 -2.95
N ASP A 295 19.75 5.51 -2.61
CA ASP A 295 20.66 6.05 -1.58
C ASP A 295 20.42 5.39 -0.22
N LEU A 296 19.15 5.32 0.21
CA LEU A 296 18.81 4.68 1.48
C LEU A 296 19.21 3.20 1.52
N LEU A 297 19.01 2.45 0.43
CA LEU A 297 19.48 1.06 0.34
C LEU A 297 21.00 0.97 0.49
N SER A 298 21.76 1.83 -0.20
CA SER A 298 23.23 1.84 -0.12
C SER A 298 23.76 2.16 1.28
N ARG A 299 22.97 2.83 2.12
CA ARG A 299 23.30 3.24 3.49
C ARG A 299 22.73 2.32 4.57
N SER A 300 22.07 1.24 4.15
CA SER A 300 21.43 0.28 5.05
C SER A 300 22.20 -1.04 5.08
N LYS A 301 22.37 -1.63 6.26
CA LYS A 301 22.96 -2.96 6.40
C LYS A 301 22.00 -4.03 5.89
N PHE A 302 20.75 -3.95 6.36
CA PHE A 302 19.72 -4.93 6.06
C PHE A 302 18.45 -4.28 5.50
N THR A 303 17.72 -5.04 4.71
CA THR A 303 16.32 -4.74 4.38
C THR A 303 15.52 -6.02 4.48
N VAL A 304 14.23 -5.91 4.81
CA VAL A 304 13.32 -7.04 4.80
C VAL A 304 12.20 -6.78 3.80
N SER A 305 11.89 -7.79 3.01
CA SER A 305 10.72 -7.78 2.14
C SER A 305 9.98 -9.08 2.31
N HIS A 306 8.65 -8.97 2.30
CA HIS A 306 7.78 -10.13 2.30
C HIS A 306 7.05 -10.22 0.98
N TYR A 307 7.02 -11.43 0.45
CA TYR A 307 6.28 -11.79 -0.73
C TYR A 307 5.39 -12.98 -0.42
N ARG A 308 4.14 -12.89 -0.84
CA ARG A 308 3.11 -13.87 -0.50
C ARG A 308 3.49 -15.26 -1.02
N CYS A 309 4.04 -15.32 -2.23
CA CYS A 309 4.59 -16.51 -2.82
C CYS A 309 6.09 -16.54 -2.52
N GLY A 310 6.46 -16.88 -1.28
CA GLY A 310 7.79 -16.62 -0.71
C GLY A 310 9.01 -17.11 -1.51
N GLY A 311 8.81 -18.08 -2.41
CA GLY A 311 9.86 -18.58 -3.30
C GLY A 311 10.27 -17.58 -4.39
N GLY A 312 9.45 -16.57 -4.69
CA GLY A 312 9.63 -15.70 -5.87
C GLY A 312 10.69 -14.62 -5.76
N LEU A 313 11.05 -14.07 -6.91
CA LEU A 313 12.04 -13.01 -6.99
C LEU A 313 11.44 -11.68 -6.53
N VAL A 314 11.74 -11.28 -5.30
CA VAL A 314 11.31 -9.99 -4.76
C VAL A 314 12.19 -8.88 -5.33
N THR A 315 11.61 -8.00 -6.14
CA THR A 315 12.30 -6.88 -6.81
C THR A 315 13.08 -5.98 -5.83
N ARG A 316 12.50 -5.68 -4.66
CA ARG A 316 13.19 -4.91 -3.60
C ARG A 316 14.43 -5.64 -3.07
N SER A 317 14.37 -6.96 -2.91
CA SER A 317 15.51 -7.76 -2.46
C SER A 317 16.61 -7.82 -3.51
N LEU A 318 16.24 -7.86 -4.79
CA LEU A 318 17.18 -7.77 -5.92
C LEU A 318 17.93 -6.42 -5.91
N GLU A 319 17.22 -5.30 -5.86
CA GLU A 319 17.83 -3.95 -5.83
C GLU A 319 18.73 -3.78 -4.60
N ALA A 320 18.26 -4.26 -3.44
CA ALA A 320 19.01 -4.20 -2.19
C ALA A 320 20.33 -4.98 -2.28
N ALA A 321 20.27 -6.24 -2.70
CA ALA A 321 21.46 -7.08 -2.82
C ALA A 321 22.44 -6.52 -3.86
N ALA A 322 21.92 -5.98 -4.99
CA ALA A 322 22.76 -5.31 -5.98
C ALA A 322 23.43 -4.03 -5.42
N LEU A 323 22.80 -3.30 -4.49
CA LEU A 323 23.40 -2.13 -3.83
C LEU A 323 24.21 -2.47 -2.56
N GLY A 324 24.44 -3.76 -2.28
CA GLY A 324 25.18 -4.22 -1.11
C GLY A 324 24.41 -4.09 0.21
N CYS A 325 23.09 -3.96 0.17
CA CYS A 325 22.24 -4.10 1.34
C CYS A 325 21.81 -5.57 1.45
N VAL A 326 22.05 -6.22 2.58
CA VAL A 326 21.71 -7.64 2.79
C VAL A 326 20.18 -7.79 2.88
N PRO A 327 19.51 -8.43 1.91
CA PRO A 327 18.10 -8.70 2.04
C PRO A 327 17.86 -9.89 2.99
N LEU A 328 16.85 -9.74 3.84
CA LEU A 328 16.18 -10.84 4.51
C LEU A 328 15.10 -11.35 3.57
N ILE A 329 15.21 -12.62 3.17
CA ILE A 329 14.34 -13.31 2.22
C ILE A 329 13.70 -14.55 2.86
N GLN A 330 12.55 -14.97 2.34
CA GLN A 330 11.88 -16.20 2.82
C GLN A 330 12.67 -17.45 2.40
N HIS A 331 12.36 -18.58 3.03
CA HIS A 331 12.90 -19.88 2.64
C HIS A 331 12.64 -20.19 1.15
N ASP A 332 13.55 -20.95 0.56
CA ASP A 332 13.48 -21.42 -0.84
C ASP A 332 13.37 -20.30 -1.89
N ASN A 333 13.85 -19.10 -1.57
CA ASN A 333 13.78 -17.98 -2.50
C ASN A 333 14.73 -18.14 -3.71
N VAL A 334 14.19 -17.99 -4.93
CA VAL A 334 14.93 -18.17 -6.19
C VAL A 334 16.07 -17.17 -6.40
N LEU A 335 16.14 -16.08 -5.64
CA LEU A 335 17.28 -15.15 -5.68
C LEU A 335 18.60 -15.85 -5.34
N MET A 336 18.55 -16.91 -4.52
CA MET A 336 19.72 -17.71 -4.15
C MET A 336 20.40 -18.37 -5.36
N LEU A 337 19.63 -18.67 -6.42
CA LEU A 337 20.16 -19.28 -7.65
C LEU A 337 21.09 -18.34 -8.44
N TYR A 338 20.99 -17.03 -8.22
CA TYR A 338 21.68 -16.01 -9.02
C TYR A 338 22.71 -15.20 -8.23
N ALA A 339 22.79 -15.40 -6.92
CA ALA A 339 23.63 -14.61 -6.03
C ALA A 339 25.07 -15.13 -5.88
N GLY A 340 25.43 -16.20 -6.59
CA GLY A 340 26.74 -16.86 -6.52
C GLY A 340 26.83 -17.91 -5.41
N ASP A 341 28.03 -18.47 -5.21
CA ASP A 341 28.24 -19.65 -4.35
C ASP A 341 28.20 -19.35 -2.84
N ASP A 342 28.54 -18.13 -2.43
CA ASP A 342 28.53 -17.69 -1.02
C ASP A 342 27.80 -16.35 -0.86
N PRO A 343 26.47 -16.34 -1.07
CA PRO A 343 25.72 -15.11 -1.22
C PRO A 343 25.50 -14.40 0.12
N ALA A 344 25.57 -13.07 0.09
CA ALA A 344 25.23 -12.21 1.23
C ALA A 344 23.71 -12.01 1.35
N LEU A 345 22.99 -13.12 1.61
CA LEU A 345 21.54 -13.17 1.80
C LEU A 345 21.23 -13.80 3.16
N VAL A 346 20.14 -13.38 3.80
CA VAL A 346 19.70 -13.95 5.09
C VAL A 346 18.31 -14.52 4.91
N VAL A 347 18.12 -15.77 5.32
CA VAL A 347 16.81 -16.42 5.27
C VAL A 347 16.07 -16.22 6.59
N TYR A 348 14.76 -16.01 6.54
CA TYR A 348 13.92 -15.87 7.73
C TYR A 348 12.61 -16.67 7.63
N ASP A 349 12.06 -17.00 8.79
CA ASP A 349 10.68 -17.46 8.99
C ASP A 349 9.85 -16.31 9.57
N LEU A 350 8.60 -16.16 9.13
CA LEU A 350 7.70 -15.16 9.68
C LEU A 350 7.16 -15.57 11.06
N GLU A 351 7.01 -16.87 11.30
CA GLU A 351 6.47 -17.43 12.54
C GLU A 351 7.48 -17.37 13.69
N ASN A 352 6.98 -17.47 14.93
CA ASN A 352 7.80 -17.64 16.15
C ASN A 352 8.93 -16.60 16.31
N ASP A 353 8.65 -15.33 16.00
CA ASP A 353 9.64 -14.23 16.01
C ASP A 353 10.87 -14.47 15.09
N GLY A 354 10.69 -15.27 14.02
CA GLY A 354 11.77 -15.70 13.15
C GLY A 354 12.47 -14.58 12.38
N VAL A 355 11.80 -13.46 12.08
CA VAL A 355 12.44 -12.27 11.47
C VAL A 355 13.41 -11.65 12.47
N ALA A 356 12.98 -11.48 13.72
CA ALA A 356 13.81 -10.91 14.76
C ALA A 356 15.01 -11.80 15.07
N ALA A 357 14.80 -13.13 15.16
CA ALA A 357 15.86 -14.10 15.38
C ALA A 357 16.89 -14.12 14.23
N ALA A 358 16.41 -14.16 12.98
CA ALA A 358 17.27 -14.14 11.80
C ALA A 358 18.09 -12.85 11.72
N LEU A 359 17.46 -11.70 11.98
CA LEU A 359 18.14 -10.42 11.99
C LEU A 359 19.18 -10.30 13.11
N ALA A 360 18.87 -10.78 14.33
CA ALA A 360 19.82 -10.77 15.43
C ALA A 360 21.09 -11.57 15.08
N ALA A 361 20.92 -12.80 14.60
CA ALA A 361 22.02 -13.64 14.13
C ALA A 361 22.79 -13.00 12.97
N ALA A 362 22.10 -12.33 12.05
CA ALA A 362 22.73 -11.65 10.93
C ALA A 362 23.53 -10.41 11.35
N MET A 363 23.02 -9.64 12.32
CA MET A 363 23.71 -8.48 12.89
C MET A 363 25.04 -8.88 13.54
N GLU A 364 25.07 -9.98 14.30
CA GLU A 364 26.30 -10.53 14.88
C GLU A 364 27.29 -10.99 13.81
N ARG A 365 26.79 -11.57 12.72
CA ARG A 365 27.59 -12.09 11.59
C ARG A 365 27.90 -11.03 10.54
N TYR A 366 27.45 -9.79 10.70
CA TYR A 366 27.62 -8.75 9.68
C TYR A 366 29.07 -8.52 9.24
N PRO A 367 30.10 -8.57 10.12
CA PRO A 367 31.50 -8.47 9.71
C PRO A 367 31.95 -9.57 8.72
N VAL A 368 31.28 -10.73 8.72
CA VAL A 368 31.53 -11.84 7.78
C VAL A 368 30.70 -11.69 6.51
N LEU A 369 29.49 -11.12 6.61
CA LEU A 369 28.63 -10.85 5.46
C LEU A 369 29.14 -9.69 4.61
N ALA A 370 29.69 -8.64 5.23
CA ALA A 370 30.07 -7.41 4.53
C ALA A 370 31.10 -7.63 3.40
N PRO A 371 32.17 -8.44 3.56
CA PRO A 371 33.10 -8.74 2.46
C PRO A 371 32.45 -9.49 1.28
N ARG A 372 31.31 -10.17 1.48
CA ARG A 372 30.61 -10.95 0.44
C ARG A 372 29.65 -10.13 -0.40
N LEU A 373 29.37 -8.88 0.01
CA LEU A 373 28.42 -8.00 -0.66
C LEU A 373 28.83 -7.68 -2.10
N ALA A 374 30.09 -7.30 -2.32
CA ALA A 374 30.56 -6.93 -3.65
C ALA A 374 30.55 -8.12 -4.65
N PRO A 375 31.04 -9.32 -4.29
CA PRO A 375 30.89 -10.50 -5.15
C PRO A 375 29.43 -10.85 -5.44
N SER A 376 28.56 -10.87 -4.41
CA SER A 376 27.13 -11.20 -4.57
C SER A 376 26.43 -10.19 -5.49
N ALA A 377 26.69 -8.91 -5.29
CA ALA A 377 26.13 -7.83 -6.10
C ALA A 377 26.58 -7.92 -7.57
N THR A 378 27.82 -8.35 -7.81
CA THR A 378 28.37 -8.54 -9.17
C THR A 378 27.73 -9.74 -9.86
N ALA A 379 27.58 -10.86 -9.13
CA ALA A 379 26.90 -12.05 -9.65
C ALA A 379 25.46 -11.73 -10.05
N LEU A 380 24.71 -11.06 -9.18
CA LEU A 380 23.32 -10.64 -9.46
C LEU A 380 23.21 -9.68 -10.63
N ARG A 381 24.06 -8.64 -10.68
CA ARG A 381 24.07 -7.68 -11.80
C ARG A 381 24.34 -8.35 -13.14
N THR A 382 25.20 -9.37 -13.16
CA THR A 382 25.51 -10.13 -14.38
C THR A 382 24.35 -11.06 -14.76
N ALA A 383 23.87 -11.86 -13.79
CA ALA A 383 22.87 -12.89 -14.04
C ALA A 383 21.48 -12.32 -14.37
N LEU A 384 21.17 -11.13 -13.83
CA LEU A 384 19.90 -10.42 -13.95
C LEU A 384 20.07 -9.06 -14.65
N ASP A 385 21.12 -8.92 -15.45
CA ASP A 385 21.26 -7.79 -16.37
C ASP A 385 20.01 -7.69 -17.26
N PRO A 386 19.42 -6.50 -17.44
CA PRO A 386 18.22 -6.32 -18.26
C PRO A 386 18.26 -6.93 -19.66
N GLN A 387 19.40 -6.79 -20.37
CA GLN A 387 19.53 -7.30 -21.73
C GLN A 387 19.62 -8.82 -21.72
N VAL A 388 20.43 -9.37 -20.81
CA VAL A 388 20.57 -10.82 -20.63
C VAL A 388 19.23 -11.45 -20.22
N GLY A 389 18.59 -10.90 -19.18
CA GLY A 389 17.32 -11.41 -18.65
C GLY A 389 16.20 -11.36 -19.68
N ALA A 390 16.02 -10.23 -20.38
CA ALA A 390 15.00 -10.12 -21.42
C ALA A 390 15.26 -11.02 -22.62
N SER A 391 16.52 -11.14 -23.05
CA SER A 391 16.94 -12.04 -24.13
C SER A 391 16.63 -13.50 -23.79
N GLN A 392 16.99 -13.95 -22.59
CA GLN A 392 16.69 -15.28 -22.08
C GLN A 392 15.18 -15.52 -21.93
N TYR A 393 14.44 -14.53 -21.44
CA TYR A 393 12.99 -14.60 -21.30
C TYR A 393 12.28 -14.80 -22.65
N LEU A 394 12.67 -14.06 -23.69
CA LEU A 394 12.10 -14.22 -25.04
C LEU A 394 12.44 -15.57 -25.67
N ARG A 395 13.67 -16.06 -25.43
CA ARG A 395 14.10 -17.39 -25.88
C ARG A 395 13.34 -18.50 -25.15
N PHE A 396 13.08 -18.33 -23.86
CA PHE A 396 12.21 -19.22 -23.09
C PHE A 396 10.77 -19.20 -23.63
N ALA A 397 10.21 -18.02 -23.90
CA ALA A 397 8.90 -17.89 -24.55
C ALA A 397 8.88 -18.56 -25.94
N THR A 398 9.99 -18.53 -26.69
CA THR A 398 10.13 -19.25 -27.97
C THR A 398 10.12 -20.76 -27.78
N PHE A 399 10.83 -21.27 -26.76
CA PHE A 399 10.77 -22.68 -26.37
C PHE A 399 9.34 -23.10 -26.02
N LEU A 400 8.62 -22.30 -25.23
CA LEU A 400 7.23 -22.57 -24.91
C LEU A 400 6.38 -22.54 -26.18
N ALA A 401 6.46 -21.49 -27.00
CA ALA A 401 5.70 -21.34 -28.24
C ALA A 401 5.85 -22.53 -29.21
N ALA A 402 7.03 -23.16 -29.23
CA ALA A 402 7.32 -24.35 -30.03
C ALA A 402 6.68 -25.65 -29.51
N ARG A 403 6.18 -25.66 -28.26
CA ARG A 403 5.59 -26.84 -27.62
C ARG A 403 4.31 -27.26 -28.36
N PRO A 404 4.16 -28.54 -28.75
CA PRO A 404 2.93 -29.07 -29.35
C PRO A 404 1.74 -28.90 -28.41
N ARG A 405 0.59 -28.42 -28.91
CA ARG A 405 -0.61 -28.18 -28.09
C ARG A 405 -1.92 -28.27 -28.88
N SER A 406 -2.97 -28.74 -28.22
CA SER A 406 -4.36 -28.56 -28.65
C SER A 406 -4.86 -27.19 -28.19
N ARG A 407 -5.26 -26.33 -29.12
CA ARG A 407 -5.80 -25.00 -28.78
C ARG A 407 -7.22 -25.14 -28.27
N MET A 408 -7.42 -24.92 -26.98
CA MET A 408 -8.74 -24.87 -26.34
C MET A 408 -8.93 -23.50 -25.72
N ARG A 409 -9.29 -22.51 -26.55
CA ARG A 409 -9.59 -21.17 -26.05
C ARG A 409 -11.09 -21.01 -25.84
N PRO A 410 -11.52 -20.30 -24.77
CA PRO A 410 -12.92 -19.94 -24.64
C PRO A 410 -13.37 -19.11 -25.84
N ALA A 411 -14.61 -19.36 -26.31
CA ALA A 411 -15.16 -18.65 -27.47
C ALA A 411 -15.53 -17.19 -27.18
N ALA A 412 -15.78 -16.85 -25.91
CA ALA A 412 -16.16 -15.50 -25.48
C ALA A 412 -14.94 -14.71 -24.99
N ASP A 413 -14.83 -13.47 -25.45
CA ASP A 413 -13.82 -12.54 -24.94
C ASP A 413 -14.11 -12.15 -23.49
N PRO A 414 -13.14 -12.25 -22.58
CA PRO A 414 -13.28 -11.67 -21.25
C PRO A 414 -13.53 -10.15 -21.28
N ILE A 415 -14.08 -9.62 -20.19
CA ILE A 415 -14.31 -8.18 -20.03
C ILE A 415 -13.06 -7.54 -19.38
N ALA A 416 -12.59 -6.45 -19.97
CA ALA A 416 -11.51 -5.67 -19.39
C ALA A 416 -12.06 -4.79 -18.26
N LYS A 417 -11.73 -5.15 -17.02
CA LYS A 417 -12.12 -4.42 -15.80
C LYS A 417 -10.92 -3.60 -15.30
N ARG A 418 -11.17 -2.49 -14.62
CA ARG A 418 -10.10 -1.90 -13.80
C ARG A 418 -9.85 -2.79 -12.60
N ALA A 419 -8.62 -3.29 -12.45
CA ALA A 419 -8.25 -4.19 -11.36
C ALA A 419 -7.99 -3.45 -10.03
N MET A 420 -7.85 -2.13 -10.09
CA MET A 420 -7.55 -1.29 -8.94
C MET A 420 -8.01 0.15 -9.09
N PHE A 421 -7.88 0.89 -8.00
CA PHE A 421 -8.23 2.28 -7.94
C PHE A 421 -7.06 3.22 -8.24
N TRP A 422 -5.97 3.14 -7.46
CA TRP A 422 -4.81 4.05 -7.58
C TRP A 422 -3.48 3.49 -7.08
N LYS A 423 -3.45 2.42 -6.26
CA LYS A 423 -2.21 1.94 -5.59
C LYS A 423 -1.27 1.12 -6.49
N GLY A 424 -1.38 1.23 -7.82
CA GLY A 424 -0.56 0.51 -8.80
C GLY A 424 -0.86 0.95 -10.24
N TRP A 425 -0.76 0.03 -11.22
CA TRP A 425 -0.77 0.42 -12.63
C TRP A 425 -2.19 0.70 -13.15
N MET A 426 -2.54 1.99 -13.21
CA MET A 426 -3.78 2.44 -13.82
C MET A 426 -3.72 2.41 -15.36
N PRO A 427 -4.85 2.10 -16.06
CA PRO A 427 -4.93 2.19 -17.51
C PRO A 427 -4.43 3.53 -18.07
N GLY A 428 -3.49 3.47 -19.01
CA GLY A 428 -2.88 4.67 -19.59
C GLY A 428 -2.20 5.59 -18.56
N ASN A 429 -1.63 5.01 -17.49
CA ASN A 429 -1.07 5.73 -16.34
C ASN A 429 -2.09 6.70 -15.71
N GLY A 430 -3.36 6.27 -15.68
CA GLY A 430 -4.48 7.03 -15.16
C GLY A 430 -4.97 8.16 -16.06
N ASN A 431 -4.62 8.16 -17.35
CA ASN A 431 -5.07 9.17 -18.30
C ASN A 431 -6.61 9.26 -18.30
N PRO A 432 -7.21 10.44 -18.01
CA PRO A 432 -8.66 10.57 -17.90
C PRO A 432 -9.42 10.17 -19.16
N GLY A 433 -8.86 10.43 -20.35
CA GLY A 433 -9.47 10.04 -21.61
C GLY A 433 -9.47 8.53 -21.84
N VAL A 434 -8.46 7.81 -21.34
CA VAL A 434 -8.41 6.34 -21.38
C VAL A 434 -9.43 5.75 -20.40
N VAL A 435 -9.44 6.24 -19.15
CA VAL A 435 -10.39 5.80 -18.11
C VAL A 435 -11.84 6.03 -18.53
N HIS A 436 -12.15 7.22 -19.03
CA HIS A 436 -13.49 7.56 -19.51
C HIS A 436 -13.92 6.67 -20.69
N ARG A 437 -13.00 6.38 -21.62
CA ARG A 437 -13.27 5.49 -22.76
C ARG A 437 -13.52 4.06 -22.31
N LEU A 438 -12.77 3.56 -21.33
CA LEU A 438 -12.97 2.23 -20.75
C LEU A 438 -14.38 2.09 -20.18
N ARG A 439 -14.82 3.07 -19.37
CA ARG A 439 -16.18 3.12 -18.86
C ARG A 439 -17.21 3.06 -19.99
N ARG A 440 -17.04 3.87 -21.04
CA ARG A 440 -17.97 3.91 -22.19
C ARG A 440 -18.03 2.59 -22.96
N VAL A 441 -16.88 1.97 -23.24
CA VAL A 441 -16.82 0.68 -23.94
C VAL A 441 -17.52 -0.40 -23.13
N ASN A 442 -17.26 -0.47 -21.83
CA ASN A 442 -17.91 -1.44 -20.95
C ASN A 442 -19.42 -1.18 -20.82
N ALA A 443 -19.83 0.09 -20.71
CA ALA A 443 -21.24 0.49 -20.68
C ALA A 443 -22.01 0.04 -21.93
N THR A 444 -21.46 0.27 -23.12
CA THR A 444 -22.06 -0.20 -24.38
C THR A 444 -22.19 -1.72 -24.39
N ARG A 445 -21.13 -2.43 -24.01
CA ARG A 445 -21.11 -3.90 -24.00
C ARG A 445 -22.16 -4.49 -23.06
N TRP A 446 -22.33 -3.92 -21.87
CA TRP A 446 -23.37 -4.38 -20.95
C TRP A 446 -24.79 -4.08 -21.45
N ALA A 447 -24.99 -2.96 -22.14
CA ALA A 447 -26.28 -2.67 -22.78
C ALA A 447 -26.63 -3.73 -23.84
N GLU A 448 -25.64 -4.27 -24.56
CA GLU A 448 -25.82 -5.32 -25.57
C GLU A 448 -26.04 -6.72 -24.94
N GLN A 449 -25.40 -7.02 -23.82
CA GLN A 449 -25.49 -8.33 -23.14
C GLN A 449 -26.73 -8.48 -22.24
N GLY A 450 -27.41 -7.39 -21.94
CA GLY A 450 -28.58 -7.35 -21.05
C GLY A 450 -28.23 -6.96 -19.60
N GLU A 451 -29.22 -6.41 -18.90
CA GLU A 451 -29.07 -6.00 -17.51
C GLU A 451 -29.13 -7.21 -16.56
N THR A 452 -28.04 -7.48 -15.83
CA THR A 452 -27.93 -8.41 -14.70
C THR A 452 -27.48 -7.65 -13.45
N SER A 453 -27.52 -8.26 -12.27
CA SER A 453 -26.97 -7.63 -11.07
C SER A 453 -25.47 -7.36 -11.21
N GLN A 454 -24.74 -8.27 -11.87
CA GLN A 454 -23.31 -8.12 -12.13
C GLN A 454 -23.04 -6.96 -13.09
N SER A 455 -23.73 -6.88 -14.23
CA SER A 455 -23.47 -5.81 -15.21
C SER A 455 -23.81 -4.42 -14.66
N VAL A 456 -24.87 -4.31 -13.85
CA VAL A 456 -25.20 -3.06 -13.13
C VAL A 456 -24.15 -2.73 -12.06
N ASN A 457 -23.66 -3.72 -11.32
CA ASN A 457 -22.64 -3.50 -10.32
C ASN A 457 -21.31 -3.05 -10.95
N GLU A 458 -20.91 -3.68 -12.05
CA GLU A 458 -19.68 -3.35 -12.78
C GLU A 458 -19.73 -1.94 -13.39
N ILE A 459 -20.87 -1.50 -13.96
CA ILE A 459 -20.97 -0.13 -14.49
C ILE A 459 -20.86 0.93 -13.41
N CYS A 460 -21.53 0.72 -12.27
CA CYS A 460 -21.44 1.63 -11.15
C CYS A 460 -20.02 1.66 -10.55
N ARG A 461 -19.36 0.50 -10.47
CA ARG A 461 -17.95 0.39 -10.06
C ARG A 461 -17.05 1.20 -10.98
N GLU A 462 -17.20 1.09 -12.31
CA GLU A 462 -16.41 1.89 -13.25
C GLU A 462 -16.73 3.40 -13.14
N MET A 463 -17.99 3.79 -12.93
CA MET A 463 -18.32 5.20 -12.70
C MET A 463 -17.65 5.73 -11.42
N LEU A 464 -17.72 4.99 -10.32
CA LEU A 464 -17.13 5.36 -9.04
C LEU A 464 -15.60 5.47 -9.11
N LEU A 465 -14.94 4.52 -9.77
CA LEU A 465 -13.49 4.57 -9.94
C LEU A 465 -13.06 5.76 -10.83
N GLU A 466 -13.90 6.20 -11.78
CA GLU A 466 -13.68 7.44 -12.55
C GLU A 466 -13.81 8.69 -11.64
N VAL A 467 -14.81 8.74 -10.75
CA VAL A 467 -14.94 9.82 -9.76
C VAL A 467 -13.67 9.97 -8.94
N GLY A 468 -13.17 8.89 -8.35
CA GLY A 468 -11.96 8.99 -7.53
C GLY A 468 -10.71 9.38 -8.32
N SER A 469 -10.60 8.95 -9.58
CA SER A 469 -9.53 9.40 -10.47
C SER A 469 -9.57 10.92 -10.71
N ARG A 470 -10.77 11.51 -10.77
CA ARG A 470 -10.96 12.97 -10.86
C ARG A 470 -10.60 13.66 -9.55
N LEU A 471 -11.06 13.14 -8.41
CA LEU A 471 -10.75 13.70 -7.08
C LEU A 471 -9.25 13.67 -6.77
N LEU A 472 -8.53 12.60 -7.16
CA LEU A 472 -7.07 12.51 -7.04
C LEU A 472 -6.35 13.62 -7.81
N ARG A 473 -6.95 14.10 -8.89
CA ARG A 473 -6.46 15.21 -9.72
C ARG A 473 -7.04 16.56 -9.30
N GLN A 474 -7.74 16.62 -8.17
CA GLN A 474 -8.44 17.81 -7.67
C GLN A 474 -9.48 18.37 -8.67
N ALA A 475 -10.04 17.51 -9.51
CA ALA A 475 -11.13 17.84 -10.43
C ALA A 475 -12.50 17.45 -9.82
N GLY A 476 -13.56 18.19 -10.17
CA GLY A 476 -14.92 17.93 -9.69
C GLY A 476 -15.49 16.57 -10.11
N GLY A 477 -16.49 16.07 -9.37
CA GLY A 477 -17.08 14.74 -9.59
C GLY A 477 -18.57 14.60 -9.23
N ASP A 478 -19.22 15.65 -8.74
CA ASP A 478 -20.51 15.56 -8.06
C ASP A 478 -21.63 14.98 -8.93
N LEU A 479 -21.77 15.45 -10.17
CA LEU A 479 -22.77 14.92 -11.11
C LEU A 479 -22.60 13.42 -11.37
N LEU A 480 -21.36 12.95 -11.47
CA LEU A 480 -21.08 11.53 -11.71
C LEU A 480 -21.34 10.70 -10.45
N ILE A 481 -21.15 11.26 -9.25
CA ILE A 481 -21.53 10.62 -7.98
C ILE A 481 -23.05 10.42 -7.94
N GLU A 482 -23.83 11.47 -8.23
CA GLU A 482 -25.29 11.39 -8.25
C GLU A 482 -25.81 10.36 -9.26
N GLU A 483 -25.26 10.36 -10.48
CA GLU A 483 -25.57 9.38 -11.53
C GLU A 483 -25.24 7.95 -11.07
N THR A 484 -24.09 7.76 -10.42
CA THR A 484 -23.66 6.46 -9.88
C THR A 484 -24.64 5.96 -8.81
N LEU A 485 -24.99 6.81 -7.85
CA LEU A 485 -25.91 6.44 -6.76
C LEU A 485 -27.33 6.20 -7.27
N ALA A 486 -27.81 6.96 -8.27
CA ALA A 486 -29.08 6.71 -8.92
C ALA A 486 -29.09 5.34 -9.63
N THR A 487 -28.00 5.01 -10.33
CA THR A 487 -27.86 3.72 -11.02
C THR A 487 -27.83 2.56 -10.03
N TYR A 488 -27.12 2.68 -8.90
CA TYR A 488 -27.17 1.70 -7.82
C TYR A 488 -28.58 1.50 -7.26
N ARG A 489 -29.35 2.58 -7.03
CA ARG A 489 -30.73 2.47 -6.54
C ARG A 489 -31.63 1.72 -7.52
N LYS A 490 -31.53 2.01 -8.82
CA LYS A 490 -32.23 1.26 -9.88
C LYS A 490 -31.82 -0.22 -9.88
N GLY A 491 -30.53 -0.50 -9.71
CA GLY A 491 -30.01 -1.85 -9.62
C GLY A 491 -30.59 -2.62 -8.43
N MET A 492 -30.56 -2.02 -7.24
CA MET A 492 -31.08 -2.65 -6.01
C MET A 492 -32.59 -2.87 -6.04
N SER A 493 -33.37 -2.01 -6.70
CA SER A 493 -34.82 -2.25 -6.85
C SER A 493 -35.11 -3.42 -7.79
N ARG A 494 -34.31 -3.58 -8.85
CA ARG A 494 -34.44 -4.68 -9.82
C ARG A 494 -33.90 -6.01 -9.30
N PHE A 495 -32.81 -5.97 -8.52
CA PHE A 495 -32.12 -7.14 -7.98
C PHE A 495 -32.05 -7.07 -6.45
N PRO A 496 -33.19 -7.20 -5.74
CA PRO A 496 -33.29 -6.88 -4.31
C PRO A 496 -32.48 -7.79 -3.40
N ARG A 497 -32.07 -8.98 -3.86
CA ARG A 497 -31.28 -9.96 -3.11
C ARG A 497 -29.79 -9.93 -3.42
N ALA A 498 -29.34 -9.14 -4.41
CA ALA A 498 -27.94 -9.15 -4.85
C ALA A 498 -27.03 -8.43 -3.83
N LEU A 499 -26.29 -9.21 -3.03
CA LEU A 499 -25.54 -8.68 -1.90
C LEU A 499 -24.39 -7.76 -2.32
N ALA A 500 -23.58 -8.16 -3.30
CA ALA A 500 -22.42 -7.38 -3.73
C ALA A 500 -22.82 -6.01 -4.30
N LEU A 501 -23.90 -5.97 -5.10
CA LEU A 501 -24.46 -4.74 -5.64
C LEU A 501 -24.91 -3.79 -4.51
N ARG A 502 -25.63 -4.32 -3.51
CA ARG A 502 -26.09 -3.54 -2.35
C ARG A 502 -24.92 -3.07 -1.49
N PHE A 503 -23.93 -3.93 -1.26
CA PHE A 503 -22.73 -3.60 -0.50
C PHE A 503 -21.94 -2.46 -1.16
N ASN A 504 -21.67 -2.56 -2.47
CA ASN A 504 -20.97 -1.52 -3.21
C ASN A 504 -21.78 -0.21 -3.25
N ALA A 505 -23.11 -0.27 -3.35
CA ALA A 505 -23.98 0.91 -3.27
C ALA A 505 -23.87 1.63 -1.92
N ILE A 506 -23.94 0.87 -0.82
CA ILE A 506 -23.80 1.41 0.55
C ILE A 506 -22.45 2.10 0.71
N ARG A 507 -21.36 1.42 0.34
CA ARG A 507 -20.01 1.98 0.46
C ARG A 507 -19.80 3.22 -0.40
N SER A 508 -20.35 3.22 -1.62
CA SER A 508 -20.32 4.38 -2.51
C SER A 508 -21.04 5.57 -1.90
N ALA A 509 -22.23 5.37 -1.32
CA ALA A 509 -23.00 6.43 -0.68
C ALA A 509 -22.32 6.97 0.58
N ILE A 510 -21.74 6.10 1.42
CA ILE A 510 -21.02 6.52 2.64
C ILE A 510 -19.77 7.35 2.28
N HIS A 511 -18.99 6.90 1.30
CA HIS A 511 -17.71 7.54 0.96
C HIS A 511 -17.84 8.71 -0.01
N TYR A 512 -18.84 8.72 -0.91
CA TYR A 512 -18.96 9.77 -1.93
C TYR A 512 -20.26 10.59 -1.85
N GLY A 513 -21.34 10.05 -1.29
CA GLY A 513 -22.65 10.73 -1.25
C GLY A 513 -22.73 11.90 -0.25
N GLY A 514 -23.73 12.78 -0.38
CA GLY A 514 -24.00 13.81 0.64
C GLY A 514 -24.66 13.25 1.91
N THR A 515 -24.93 14.10 2.90
CA THR A 515 -25.56 13.73 4.19
C THR A 515 -26.79 12.84 4.05
N ALA A 516 -27.70 13.17 3.11
CA ALA A 516 -28.91 12.38 2.88
C ALA A 516 -28.60 10.97 2.32
N ALA A 517 -27.61 10.85 1.44
CA ALA A 517 -27.18 9.56 0.90
C ALA A 517 -26.49 8.71 1.98
N VAL A 518 -25.70 9.33 2.86
CA VAL A 518 -25.07 8.65 4.01
C VAL A 518 -26.15 8.09 4.94
N ALA A 519 -27.12 8.90 5.35
CA ALA A 519 -28.22 8.46 6.22
C ALA A 519 -29.01 7.30 5.61
N GLN A 520 -29.34 7.39 4.32
CA GLN A 520 -30.01 6.31 3.58
C GLN A 520 -29.15 5.03 3.53
N ALA A 521 -27.84 5.16 3.30
CA ALA A 521 -26.92 4.02 3.24
C ALA A 521 -26.74 3.33 4.60
N THR A 522 -26.74 4.10 5.69
CA THR A 522 -26.73 3.56 7.05
C THR A 522 -27.96 2.70 7.32
N GLU A 523 -29.15 3.16 6.91
CA GLU A 523 -30.38 2.37 7.03
C GLU A 523 -30.35 1.11 6.15
N TRP A 524 -29.82 1.23 4.93
CA TRP A 524 -29.58 0.06 4.09
C TRP A 524 -28.63 -0.94 4.74
N ALA A 525 -27.57 -0.48 5.40
CA ALA A 525 -26.63 -1.35 6.11
C ALA A 525 -27.30 -2.09 7.27
N ARG A 526 -28.05 -1.37 8.13
CA ARG A 526 -28.81 -1.94 9.26
C ARG A 526 -29.79 -3.02 8.79
N SER A 527 -30.62 -2.70 7.81
CA SER A 527 -31.59 -3.65 7.24
C SER A 527 -30.94 -4.85 6.55
N THR A 528 -29.76 -4.67 5.92
CA THR A 528 -29.03 -5.78 5.30
C THR A 528 -28.55 -6.80 6.33
N VAL A 529 -27.90 -6.29 7.38
CA VAL A 529 -27.36 -7.13 8.45
C VAL A 529 -28.49 -7.82 9.23
N ALA A 530 -29.57 -7.08 9.54
CA ALA A 530 -30.72 -7.61 10.27
C ALA A 530 -31.47 -8.73 9.53
N ALA A 531 -31.50 -8.71 8.19
CA ALA A 531 -32.15 -9.75 7.39
C ALA A 531 -31.41 -11.11 7.43
N GLY A 532 -30.15 -11.14 7.85
CA GLY A 532 -29.34 -12.36 7.96
C GLY A 532 -28.90 -12.92 6.60
N HIS A 533 -27.97 -13.87 6.59
CA HIS A 533 -27.33 -14.37 5.36
C HIS A 533 -28.29 -15.02 4.35
N ALA A 534 -29.37 -15.67 4.82
CA ALA A 534 -30.31 -16.40 3.98
C ALA A 534 -31.16 -15.48 3.07
N ALA A 535 -31.27 -14.20 3.42
CA ALA A 535 -32.00 -13.21 2.63
C ALA A 535 -31.24 -12.75 1.38
N TRP A 536 -29.94 -13.09 1.26
CA TRP A 536 -29.04 -12.51 0.28
C TRP A 536 -28.37 -13.55 -0.61
N ASP A 537 -28.27 -13.21 -1.89
CA ASP A 537 -27.60 -13.99 -2.92
C ASP A 537 -26.20 -13.41 -3.16
N LEU A 538 -25.20 -14.29 -3.18
CA LEU A 538 -23.80 -13.97 -3.45
C LEU A 538 -23.14 -15.18 -4.09
N THR A 539 -22.35 -14.94 -5.11
CA THR A 539 -21.51 -15.92 -5.81
C THR A 539 -20.06 -15.44 -5.85
N CYS A 540 -19.12 -16.31 -6.24
CA CYS A 540 -17.72 -15.92 -6.38
C CYS A 540 -17.47 -15.00 -7.60
N ASP A 541 -18.43 -14.90 -8.51
CA ASP A 541 -18.38 -14.03 -9.69
C ASP A 541 -18.90 -12.61 -9.41
N ASP A 542 -19.46 -12.37 -8.21
CA ASP A 542 -19.98 -11.07 -7.83
C ASP A 542 -18.87 -10.16 -7.32
N ASP A 543 -18.58 -9.11 -8.09
CA ASP A 543 -17.46 -8.21 -7.79
C ASP A 543 -17.71 -7.27 -6.61
N VAL A 544 -16.70 -7.11 -5.76
CA VAL A 544 -16.62 -5.99 -4.82
C VAL A 544 -15.74 -4.88 -5.42
N LEU A 545 -15.73 -3.71 -4.79
CA LEU A 545 -14.80 -2.65 -5.16
C LEU A 545 -13.34 -3.13 -4.98
N PRO A 546 -12.35 -2.56 -5.70
CA PRO A 546 -10.95 -3.03 -5.60
C PRO A 546 -10.34 -2.89 -4.20
N TYR A 547 -9.29 -3.67 -3.92
CA TYR A 547 -8.65 -3.78 -2.59
C TYR A 547 -8.17 -2.45 -1.98
N ASP A 548 -7.83 -1.48 -2.84
CA ASP A 548 -7.36 -0.16 -2.44
C ASP A 548 -8.50 0.85 -2.25
N PHE A 549 -9.76 0.44 -2.41
CA PHE A 549 -10.94 1.20 -2.04
C PHE A 549 -11.29 1.00 -0.56
N ALA A 550 -10.97 2.00 0.27
CA ALA A 550 -11.31 2.09 1.69
C ALA A 550 -10.91 0.81 2.46
N GLY A 551 -9.69 0.34 2.23
CA GLY A 551 -9.21 -0.96 2.74
C GLY A 551 -9.24 -1.12 4.27
N LYS A 552 -9.35 -0.03 5.05
CA LYS A 552 -9.54 -0.10 6.52
C LYS A 552 -10.96 -0.46 6.95
N ALA A 553 -11.91 -0.49 6.02
CA ALA A 553 -13.32 -0.79 6.28
C ALA A 553 -13.76 -2.16 5.74
N PHE A 554 -12.87 -2.91 5.08
CA PHE A 554 -13.20 -4.25 4.56
C PHE A 554 -11.95 -5.12 4.45
N ASN A 555 -12.05 -6.36 4.92
CA ASN A 555 -10.96 -7.33 4.92
C ASN A 555 -10.77 -7.98 3.53
N TYR A 556 -10.21 -7.18 2.61
CA TYR A 556 -9.93 -7.65 1.24
C TYR A 556 -8.96 -8.82 1.18
N ARG A 557 -8.08 -8.97 2.18
CA ARG A 557 -7.10 -10.05 2.16
C ARG A 557 -7.81 -11.40 2.19
N VAL A 558 -8.59 -11.65 3.25
CA VAL A 558 -9.31 -12.92 3.39
C VAL A 558 -10.34 -13.09 2.27
N TYR A 559 -11.01 -12.00 1.87
CA TYR A 559 -12.03 -12.08 0.81
C TYR A 559 -11.45 -12.51 -0.54
N LEU A 560 -10.35 -11.89 -0.99
CA LEU A 560 -9.73 -12.22 -2.28
C LEU A 560 -8.99 -13.56 -2.27
N ASP A 561 -8.51 -14.01 -1.11
CA ASP A 561 -7.92 -15.34 -0.93
C ASP A 561 -8.96 -16.42 -1.19
N LEU A 562 -10.14 -16.29 -0.57
CA LEU A 562 -11.27 -17.18 -0.81
C LEU A 562 -11.72 -17.16 -2.28
N LEU A 563 -11.72 -16.00 -2.94
CA LEU A 563 -12.04 -15.95 -4.38
C LEU A 563 -10.95 -16.60 -5.26
N THR A 564 -9.69 -16.53 -4.85
CA THR A 564 -8.59 -17.21 -5.53
C THR A 564 -8.73 -18.72 -5.42
N ASP A 565 -9.03 -19.22 -4.22
CA ASP A 565 -9.30 -20.64 -3.99
C ASP A 565 -10.49 -21.14 -4.83
N ALA A 566 -11.60 -20.37 -4.84
CA ALA A 566 -12.77 -20.69 -5.66
C ALA A 566 -12.46 -20.70 -7.16
N ALA A 567 -11.68 -19.73 -7.65
CA ALA A 567 -11.25 -19.67 -9.05
C ALA A 567 -10.35 -20.86 -9.44
N GLY A 568 -9.63 -21.42 -8.47
CA GLY A 568 -8.84 -22.65 -8.59
C GLY A 568 -9.64 -23.94 -8.45
N GLY A 569 -10.97 -23.86 -8.29
CA GLY A 569 -11.87 -25.00 -8.18
C GLY A 569 -12.06 -25.52 -6.75
N ALA A 570 -11.51 -24.86 -5.73
CA ALA A 570 -11.79 -25.22 -4.34
C ALA A 570 -13.24 -24.88 -3.98
N THR A 571 -13.85 -25.70 -3.11
CA THR A 571 -15.18 -25.39 -2.56
C THR A 571 -15.03 -24.35 -1.46
N VAL A 572 -15.57 -23.16 -1.70
CA VAL A 572 -15.49 -22.04 -0.76
C VAL A 572 -16.85 -21.81 -0.09
N PRO A 573 -16.90 -21.71 1.26
CA PRO A 573 -18.13 -21.39 1.95
C PRO A 573 -18.60 -19.96 1.61
N VAL A 574 -19.60 -19.84 0.74
CA VAL A 574 -20.23 -18.54 0.39
C VAL A 574 -20.66 -17.76 1.63
N GLU A 575 -21.09 -18.46 2.68
CA GLU A 575 -21.44 -17.88 3.97
C GLU A 575 -20.28 -17.12 4.62
N ARG A 576 -19.02 -17.55 4.42
CA ARG A 576 -17.84 -16.80 4.91
C ARG A 576 -17.67 -15.49 4.13
N LEU A 577 -17.88 -15.51 2.80
CA LEU A 577 -17.86 -14.28 1.99
C LEU A 577 -18.94 -13.29 2.43
N LYS A 578 -20.15 -13.79 2.74
CA LYS A 578 -21.24 -12.97 3.30
C LYS A 578 -20.87 -12.40 4.67
N SER A 579 -20.30 -13.20 5.58
CA SER A 579 -19.85 -12.72 6.89
C SER A 579 -18.88 -11.55 6.77
N LEU A 580 -17.91 -11.61 5.85
CA LEU A 580 -16.95 -10.52 5.64
C LEU A 580 -17.64 -9.21 5.19
N ILE A 581 -18.65 -9.31 4.31
CA ILE A 581 -19.48 -8.16 3.89
C ILE A 581 -20.29 -7.63 5.08
N PHE A 582 -20.91 -8.52 5.86
CA PHE A 582 -21.72 -8.17 7.02
C PHE A 582 -20.89 -7.50 8.12
N ALA A 583 -19.67 -7.97 8.34
CA ALA A 583 -18.71 -7.35 9.27
C ALA A 583 -18.45 -5.89 8.92
N SER A 584 -18.21 -5.61 7.63
CA SER A 584 -17.99 -4.26 7.11
C SER A 584 -19.23 -3.37 7.24
N LEU A 585 -20.41 -3.88 6.89
CA LEU A 585 -21.66 -3.13 7.04
C LEU A 585 -21.96 -2.78 8.50
N ALA A 586 -21.80 -3.73 9.42
CA ALA A 586 -21.94 -3.49 10.85
C ALA A 586 -20.89 -2.49 11.35
N HIS A 587 -19.66 -2.56 10.86
CA HIS A 587 -18.61 -1.60 11.17
C HIS A 587 -18.94 -0.17 10.72
N TYR A 588 -19.50 0.01 9.51
CA TYR A 588 -19.95 1.32 9.05
C TYR A 588 -21.04 1.90 9.96
N VAL A 589 -22.06 1.09 10.31
CA VAL A 589 -23.12 1.52 11.24
C VAL A 589 -22.53 1.92 12.58
N ALA A 590 -21.67 1.08 13.16
CA ALA A 590 -20.99 1.35 14.42
C ALA A 590 -20.20 2.67 14.39
N LYS A 591 -19.49 2.95 13.30
CA LYS A 591 -18.66 4.16 13.17
C LYS A 591 -19.49 5.43 12.94
N ILE A 592 -20.57 5.35 12.17
CA ILE A 592 -21.39 6.53 11.84
C ILE A 592 -22.26 6.94 13.03
N ASP A 593 -22.87 5.97 13.71
CA ASP A 593 -23.88 6.20 14.75
C ASP A 593 -23.36 5.96 16.18
N ASP A 594 -22.06 5.68 16.35
CA ASP A 594 -21.46 5.25 17.63
C ASP A 594 -22.22 4.04 18.25
N ASP A 595 -22.64 3.08 17.42
CA ASP A 595 -23.51 1.96 17.79
C ASP A 595 -22.71 0.74 18.30
N LEU A 596 -22.69 0.56 19.62
CA LEU A 596 -21.96 -0.53 20.29
C LEU A 596 -22.44 -1.95 19.89
N PRO A 597 -23.74 -2.25 19.80
CA PRO A 597 -24.21 -3.55 19.30
C PRO A 597 -23.64 -3.91 17.92
N HIS A 598 -23.68 -2.99 16.96
CA HIS A 598 -23.13 -3.24 15.62
C HIS A 598 -21.60 -3.37 15.65
N ALA A 599 -20.91 -2.68 16.56
CA ALA A 599 -19.47 -2.86 16.73
C ALA A 599 -19.12 -4.29 17.21
N ARG A 600 -19.93 -4.83 18.15
CA ARG A 600 -19.79 -6.23 18.59
C ARG A 600 -20.11 -7.21 17.45
N MET A 601 -21.14 -6.93 16.65
CA MET A 601 -21.47 -7.75 15.47
C MET A 601 -20.34 -7.76 14.44
N ALA A 602 -19.72 -6.61 14.15
CA ALA A 602 -18.62 -6.51 13.21
C ALA A 602 -17.45 -7.45 13.60
N VAL A 603 -17.07 -7.43 14.87
CA VAL A 603 -16.03 -8.32 15.43
C VAL A 603 -16.49 -9.78 15.45
N ALA A 604 -17.77 -10.06 15.74
CA ALA A 604 -18.29 -11.43 15.71
C ALA A 604 -18.27 -12.04 14.31
N PHE A 605 -18.48 -11.24 13.26
CA PHE A 605 -18.39 -11.71 11.87
C PHE A 605 -16.94 -11.81 11.36
N ASP A 606 -16.02 -10.99 11.84
CA ASP A 606 -14.60 -11.01 11.45
C ASP A 606 -13.69 -10.48 12.57
N ASP A 607 -13.33 -11.35 13.50
CA ASP A 607 -12.56 -11.02 14.71
C ASP A 607 -11.06 -10.79 14.43
N GLN A 608 -10.57 -11.28 13.30
CA GLN A 608 -9.18 -11.14 12.88
C GLN A 608 -8.88 -9.73 12.35
N PHE A 609 -9.89 -8.94 11.98
CA PHE A 609 -9.66 -7.64 11.36
C PHE A 609 -9.45 -6.52 12.41
N PRO A 610 -8.24 -5.95 12.51
CA PRO A 610 -7.85 -5.05 13.61
C PRO A 610 -8.66 -3.76 13.66
N SER A 611 -9.15 -3.26 12.52
CA SER A 611 -9.93 -2.02 12.48
C SER A 611 -11.32 -2.14 13.12
N TYR A 612 -11.95 -3.33 13.04
CA TYR A 612 -13.23 -3.59 13.69
C TYR A 612 -13.05 -3.65 15.21
N ARG A 613 -12.00 -4.35 15.66
CA ARG A 613 -11.63 -4.42 17.08
C ARG A 613 -11.30 -3.06 17.68
N LEU A 614 -10.54 -2.22 16.97
CA LEU A 614 -10.25 -0.86 17.44
C LEU A 614 -11.54 -0.04 17.61
N THR A 615 -12.47 -0.14 16.65
CA THR A 615 -13.76 0.58 16.72
C THR A 615 -14.58 0.13 17.93
N LEU A 616 -14.69 -1.18 18.15
CA LEU A 616 -15.35 -1.74 19.33
C LEU A 616 -14.67 -1.27 20.63
N ALA A 617 -13.34 -1.36 20.72
CA ALA A 617 -12.59 -0.95 21.90
C ALA A 617 -12.80 0.53 22.25
N LYS A 618 -12.86 1.40 21.24
CA LYS A 618 -13.13 2.84 21.44
C LYS A 618 -14.53 3.11 21.99
N LEU A 619 -15.54 2.35 21.54
CA LEU A 619 -16.90 2.47 22.05
C LEU A 619 -17.01 1.96 23.49
N LEU A 620 -16.40 0.81 23.77
CA LEU A 620 -16.32 0.23 25.12
C LEU A 620 -15.58 1.15 26.11
N ALA A 621 -14.55 1.88 25.65
CA ALA A 621 -13.80 2.82 26.46
C ALA A 621 -14.64 4.00 26.97
N GLU A 622 -15.84 4.23 26.42
CA GLU A 622 -16.80 5.25 26.88
C GLU A 622 -17.95 4.66 27.69
N GLY A 623 -17.97 3.33 27.90
CA GLY A 623 -19.03 2.61 28.58
C GLY A 623 -18.85 2.48 30.10
N THR A 624 -19.48 1.44 30.65
CA THR A 624 -19.40 1.04 32.06
C THR A 624 -17.99 0.63 32.48
N ALA A 625 -17.74 0.50 33.78
CA ALA A 625 -16.44 0.05 34.28
C ALA A 625 -16.00 -1.31 33.70
N ALA A 626 -16.93 -2.26 33.55
CA ALA A 626 -16.65 -3.57 32.96
C ALA A 626 -16.27 -3.45 31.48
N GLU A 627 -16.99 -2.63 30.72
CA GLU A 627 -16.68 -2.36 29.31
C GLU A 627 -15.33 -1.63 29.16
N ARG A 628 -14.99 -0.72 30.07
CA ARG A 628 -13.68 -0.04 30.07
C ARG A 628 -12.53 -1.03 30.36
N THR A 629 -12.74 -2.03 31.21
CA THR A 629 -11.78 -3.13 31.40
C THR A 629 -11.64 -3.96 30.13
N GLU A 630 -12.76 -4.35 29.49
CA GLU A 630 -12.75 -5.07 28.21
C GLU A 630 -12.01 -4.25 27.12
N ALA A 631 -12.22 -2.94 27.08
CA ALA A 631 -11.53 -2.02 26.19
C ALA A 631 -10.02 -2.02 26.46
N ALA A 632 -9.59 -1.91 27.72
CA ALA A 632 -8.18 -1.88 28.09
C ALA A 632 -7.44 -3.16 27.66
N ASP A 633 -8.04 -4.34 27.86
CA ASP A 633 -7.51 -5.62 27.40
C ASP A 633 -7.38 -5.66 25.86
N MET A 634 -8.41 -5.19 25.17
CA MET A 634 -8.43 -5.17 23.70
C MET A 634 -7.38 -4.21 23.14
N LEU A 635 -7.32 -2.99 23.68
CA LEU A 635 -6.35 -1.95 23.27
C LEU A 635 -4.92 -2.39 23.54
N THR A 636 -4.65 -3.04 24.67
CA THR A 636 -3.32 -3.54 24.99
C THR A 636 -2.81 -4.50 23.92
N ARG A 637 -3.66 -5.42 23.43
CA ARG A 637 -3.31 -6.30 22.31
C ARG A 637 -3.19 -5.57 20.97
N LEU A 638 -3.98 -4.53 20.75
CA LEU A 638 -3.97 -3.76 19.49
C LEU A 638 -2.78 -2.79 19.41
N CYS A 639 -2.22 -2.35 20.54
CA CYS A 639 -1.02 -1.48 20.59
C CYS A 639 0.17 -2.10 19.85
N ASP A 640 0.29 -3.43 19.85
CA ASP A 640 1.35 -4.15 19.14
C ASP A 640 1.08 -4.32 17.64
N HIS A 641 -0.08 -3.87 17.13
CA HIS A 641 -0.45 -4.02 15.72
C HIS A 641 -0.16 -2.74 14.91
N PRO A 642 0.82 -2.71 13.99
CA PRO A 642 1.26 -1.47 13.31
C PRO A 642 0.18 -0.64 12.59
N LEU A 643 -0.89 -1.28 12.10
CA LEU A 643 -2.00 -0.58 11.43
C LEU A 643 -2.84 0.31 12.34
N VAL A 644 -3.02 -0.09 13.60
CA VAL A 644 -3.98 0.52 14.55
C VAL A 644 -3.36 0.84 15.91
N GLY A 645 -2.16 0.33 16.17
CA GLY A 645 -1.45 0.41 17.45
C GLY A 645 -1.16 1.83 17.91
N PRO A 646 -0.74 2.76 17.01
CA PRO A 646 -0.62 4.17 17.35
C PRO A 646 -1.91 4.73 17.98
N GLU A 647 -3.03 4.64 17.28
CA GLU A 647 -4.33 5.12 17.79
C GLU A 647 -4.77 4.36 19.04
N ALA A 648 -4.64 3.03 19.06
CA ALA A 648 -4.96 2.21 20.22
C ALA A 648 -4.18 2.64 21.47
N SER A 649 -2.90 3.01 21.31
CA SER A 649 -2.04 3.45 22.41
C SER A 649 -2.51 4.77 23.03
N TYR A 650 -3.05 5.69 22.23
CA TYR A 650 -3.61 6.94 22.74
C TYR A 650 -4.90 6.70 23.52
N VAL A 651 -5.80 5.85 23.00
CA VAL A 651 -7.04 5.49 23.72
C VAL A 651 -6.70 4.78 25.04
N LEU A 652 -5.69 3.90 25.06
CA LEU A 652 -5.24 3.22 26.26
C LEU A 652 -4.63 4.20 27.29
N ARG A 653 -3.81 5.17 26.84
CA ARG A 653 -3.28 6.24 27.70
C ARG A 653 -4.39 7.11 28.30
N ARG A 654 -5.47 7.37 27.56
CA ARG A 654 -6.65 8.04 28.10
C ARG A 654 -7.25 7.27 29.26
N LEU A 655 -7.59 5.99 29.03
CA LEU A 655 -8.19 5.15 30.07
C LEU A 655 -7.33 5.08 31.33
N LEU A 656 -6.02 5.01 31.14
CA LEU A 656 -5.02 5.11 32.19
C LEU A 656 -5.11 6.40 33.02
N ALA A 657 -5.12 7.55 32.34
CA ALA A 657 -5.25 8.84 32.99
C ALA A 657 -6.59 8.99 33.74
N GLU A 658 -7.63 8.31 33.25
CA GLU A 658 -8.96 8.24 33.86
C GLU A 658 -9.08 7.13 34.95
N GLY A 659 -7.96 6.51 35.36
CA GLY A 659 -7.91 5.56 36.47
C GLY A 659 -8.35 4.13 36.15
N ALA A 660 -8.38 3.72 34.89
CA ALA A 660 -8.65 2.33 34.53
C ALA A 660 -7.53 1.39 35.02
N VAL A 661 -7.92 0.19 35.48
CA VAL A 661 -6.96 -0.85 35.89
C VAL A 661 -6.26 -1.41 34.67
N LEU A 662 -4.93 -1.47 34.71
CA LEU A 662 -4.13 -1.95 33.60
C LEU A 662 -4.03 -3.48 33.54
N PRO A 663 -4.04 -4.04 32.32
CA PRO A 663 -3.42 -5.32 32.06
C PRO A 663 -1.92 -5.27 32.36
N PHE A 664 -1.36 -6.40 32.80
CA PHE A 664 0.06 -6.50 33.20
C PHE A 664 1.04 -6.06 32.10
N ASP A 665 0.69 -6.24 30.84
CA ASP A 665 1.51 -6.00 29.65
C ASP A 665 1.29 -4.61 29.01
N ALA A 666 0.40 -3.77 29.54
CA ALA A 666 0.04 -2.49 28.93
C ALA A 666 1.22 -1.54 28.74
N GLN A 667 2.16 -1.48 29.69
CA GLN A 667 3.35 -0.61 29.58
C GLN A 667 4.27 -1.05 28.44
N ARG A 668 4.46 -2.36 28.28
CA ARG A 668 5.23 -2.91 27.16
C ARG A 668 4.56 -2.57 25.84
N ALA A 669 3.24 -2.75 25.76
CA ALA A 669 2.49 -2.48 24.54
C ALA A 669 2.54 -0.98 24.15
N LEU A 670 2.43 -0.07 25.13
CA LEU A 670 2.59 1.37 24.90
C LEU A 670 4.00 1.74 24.43
N ALA A 671 5.04 1.08 24.97
CA ALA A 671 6.42 1.29 24.56
C ALA A 671 6.64 0.82 23.10
N LEU A 672 6.09 -0.32 22.71
CA LEU A 672 6.19 -0.84 21.34
C LEU A 672 5.50 0.09 20.33
N ALA A 673 4.27 0.53 20.61
CA ALA A 673 3.57 1.50 19.77
C ALA A 673 4.37 2.81 19.61
N GLN A 674 4.98 3.29 20.70
CA GLN A 674 5.85 4.47 20.66
C GLN A 674 7.11 4.24 19.83
N ARG A 675 7.78 3.10 19.95
CA ARG A 675 8.94 2.72 19.14
C ARG A 675 8.59 2.65 17.66
N PHE A 676 7.45 2.07 17.30
CA PHE A 676 6.93 2.06 15.93
C PHE A 676 6.71 3.48 15.40
N MET A 677 5.98 4.32 16.15
CA MET A 677 5.77 5.73 15.79
C MET A 677 7.08 6.50 15.67
N HIS A 678 8.13 6.15 16.41
CA HIS A 678 9.46 6.76 16.32
C HIS A 678 10.33 6.23 15.17
N ALA A 679 10.06 5.04 14.65
CA ALA A 679 10.81 4.47 13.53
C ALA A 679 10.18 4.82 12.17
N MET A 680 8.88 5.11 12.14
CA MET A 680 8.15 5.38 10.91
C MET A 680 8.20 6.84 10.47
N THR A 681 8.23 7.03 9.15
CA THR A 681 8.14 8.30 8.44
C THR A 681 7.22 8.11 7.23
N ASP A 682 6.29 9.03 6.99
CA ASP A 682 5.44 9.00 5.80
C ASP A 682 6.01 9.90 4.69
N THR A 683 5.88 9.49 3.42
CA THR A 683 6.36 10.30 2.27
C THR A 683 5.39 11.42 1.91
N GLU A 684 5.90 12.57 1.46
CA GLU A 684 5.07 13.70 1.03
C GLU A 684 4.08 13.33 -0.09
N ALA A 685 4.48 12.53 -1.09
CA ALA A 685 3.59 12.09 -2.17
C ALA A 685 2.42 11.22 -1.68
N TYR A 686 2.65 10.42 -0.63
CA TYR A 686 1.59 9.64 0.02
C TYR A 686 0.64 10.55 0.81
N LEU A 687 1.14 11.66 1.36
CA LEU A 687 0.39 12.57 2.24
C LEU A 687 -0.25 13.78 1.54
N GLN A 688 0.30 14.31 0.45
CA GLN A 688 -0.41 15.23 -0.45
C GLN A 688 -1.73 14.60 -0.94
N ARG A 689 -1.75 13.26 -1.06
CA ARG A 689 -2.97 12.50 -1.33
C ARG A 689 -3.88 12.41 -0.10
N GLN A 690 -3.36 12.48 1.14
CA GLN A 690 -4.12 12.54 2.41
C GLN A 690 -4.81 13.87 2.70
N HIS A 691 -4.37 14.94 2.05
CA HIS A 691 -4.99 16.26 2.19
C HIS A 691 -5.86 16.65 0.98
N GLY A 692 -5.96 15.76 -0.02
CA GLY A 692 -6.78 15.99 -1.21
C GLY A 692 -8.27 15.67 -1.00
N PRO A 693 -9.16 16.20 -1.88
CA PRO A 693 -10.59 15.86 -1.90
C PRO A 693 -10.85 14.34 -1.95
N PHE A 694 -9.92 13.62 -2.57
CA PHE A 694 -9.93 12.17 -2.63
C PHE A 694 -9.96 11.50 -1.26
N LEU A 695 -8.99 11.76 -0.38
CA LEU A 695 -8.96 11.08 0.91
C LEU A 695 -10.03 11.58 1.87
N ALA A 696 -10.48 12.84 1.73
CA ALA A 696 -11.71 13.28 2.38
C ALA A 696 -12.91 12.39 1.99
N ALA A 697 -13.04 11.99 0.72
CA ALA A 697 -14.07 11.03 0.30
C ALA A 697 -13.81 9.60 0.82
N MET A 698 -12.55 9.18 0.99
CA MET A 698 -12.25 7.86 1.55
C MET A 698 -12.51 7.76 3.07
N GLN A 699 -12.67 8.88 3.77
CA GLN A 699 -13.12 8.89 5.16
C GLN A 699 -14.59 8.45 5.26
N VAL A 700 -14.94 7.82 6.38
CA VAL A 700 -16.34 7.53 6.70
C VAL A 700 -17.00 8.81 7.18
N ALA A 701 -18.11 9.20 6.56
CA ALA A 701 -18.85 10.40 6.94
C ALA A 701 -19.56 10.20 8.29
N THR A 702 -18.99 10.75 9.37
CA THR A 702 -19.59 10.70 10.71
C THR A 702 -20.61 11.82 10.86
N GLY A 703 -21.86 11.49 11.22
CA GLY A 703 -22.97 12.45 11.21
C GLY A 703 -23.22 13.09 9.82
N GLY A 704 -22.82 12.42 8.74
CA GLY A 704 -22.95 12.92 7.37
C GLY A 704 -21.95 14.01 6.97
N VAL A 705 -20.93 14.27 7.78
CA VAL A 705 -19.83 15.21 7.50
C VAL A 705 -18.53 14.43 7.28
N ARG A 706 -17.75 14.84 6.27
CA ARG A 706 -16.39 14.33 6.00
C ARG A 706 -15.36 15.36 6.46
N GLY A 707 -14.16 14.91 6.84
CA GLY A 707 -13.13 15.81 7.34
C GLY A 707 -13.44 16.30 8.75
N LEU A 708 -13.30 17.60 8.98
CA LEU A 708 -13.46 18.19 10.31
C LEU A 708 -14.91 18.10 10.80
N VAL A 709 -15.14 17.37 11.90
CA VAL A 709 -16.43 17.39 12.61
C VAL A 709 -16.28 18.31 13.81
N ALA A 710 -16.90 19.49 13.76
CA ALA A 710 -16.86 20.46 14.86
C ALA A 710 -18.23 20.62 15.51
N LYS A 711 -18.27 20.56 16.84
CA LYS A 711 -19.44 20.84 17.67
C LYS A 711 -19.17 22.11 18.48
N ARG A 712 -19.95 23.16 18.25
CA ARG A 712 -19.89 24.41 19.01
C ARG A 712 -20.91 24.36 20.14
N ARG A 713 -20.46 24.36 21.38
CA ARG A 713 -21.32 24.36 22.58
C ARG A 713 -21.83 25.75 22.91
N ARG A 714 -21.04 26.79 22.62
CA ARG A 714 -21.36 28.18 22.95
C ARG A 714 -21.11 29.09 21.74
N ALA A 715 -22.14 29.83 21.33
CA ALA A 715 -21.96 31.00 20.49
C ALA A 715 -21.44 32.15 21.39
N PRO A 716 -20.26 32.72 21.13
CA PRO A 716 -19.77 33.84 21.93
C PRO A 716 -20.71 35.03 21.78
N GLN A 717 -21.25 35.55 22.90
CA GLN A 717 -22.07 36.77 22.90
C GLN A 717 -21.24 38.02 22.59
N THR A 718 -19.96 37.98 22.93
CA THR A 718 -18.95 39.00 22.62
C THR A 718 -17.74 38.31 22.02
N PRO A 719 -17.02 38.94 21.07
CA PRO A 719 -15.80 38.38 20.51
C PRO A 719 -14.82 37.95 21.62
N PRO A 720 -14.32 36.70 21.60
CA PRO A 720 -13.35 36.26 22.59
C PRO A 720 -12.07 37.10 22.49
N ALA A 721 -11.47 37.39 23.65
CA ALA A 721 -10.19 38.11 23.69
C ALA A 721 -9.03 37.21 23.22
N VAL A 722 -9.18 35.89 23.40
CA VAL A 722 -8.22 34.85 23.01
C VAL A 722 -8.94 33.56 22.63
N SER A 723 -8.46 32.90 21.59
CA SER A 723 -8.81 31.51 21.27
C SER A 723 -7.67 30.60 21.71
N ILE A 724 -7.97 29.60 22.52
CA ILE A 724 -7.01 28.64 23.05
C ILE A 724 -7.21 27.32 22.32
N ILE A 725 -6.21 26.90 21.55
CA ILE A 725 -6.21 25.65 20.80
C ILE A 725 -5.52 24.58 21.63
N VAL A 726 -6.24 23.50 21.90
CA VAL A 726 -5.75 22.27 22.53
C VAL A 726 -5.82 21.17 21.49
N VAL A 727 -4.66 20.72 21.03
CA VAL A 727 -4.56 19.56 20.14
C VAL A 727 -4.38 18.31 21.00
N ASP A 728 -5.14 17.28 20.71
CA ASP A 728 -5.04 16.00 21.41
C ASP A 728 -5.20 14.83 20.45
N ALA A 729 -4.79 13.66 20.90
CA ALA A 729 -4.93 12.41 20.18
C ALA A 729 -5.76 11.45 21.04
N ALA A 730 -6.99 11.16 20.61
CA ALA A 730 -7.96 10.29 21.26
C ALA A 730 -8.37 10.68 22.69
N GLY A 731 -8.27 11.95 23.06
CA GLY A 731 -8.58 12.42 24.42
C GLY A 731 -7.53 12.06 25.48
N ALA A 732 -6.35 11.55 25.09
CA ALA A 732 -5.36 10.99 25.99
C ALA A 732 -4.84 11.98 27.02
N LEU A 733 -4.66 13.23 26.62
CA LEU A 733 -3.97 14.24 27.44
C LEU A 733 -4.78 15.54 27.61
N ALA A 734 -5.87 15.74 26.85
CA ALA A 734 -6.67 16.95 26.93
C ALA A 734 -7.38 17.13 28.28
N ALA A 735 -7.72 16.06 28.99
CA ALA A 735 -8.50 16.18 30.23
C ALA A 735 -7.80 17.05 31.28
N ALA A 736 -6.50 16.81 31.52
CA ALA A 736 -5.69 17.58 32.46
C ALA A 736 -5.52 19.04 31.99
N THR A 737 -5.21 19.24 30.71
CA THR A 737 -5.07 20.58 30.09
C THR A 737 -6.36 21.39 30.18
N LEU A 738 -7.50 20.79 29.84
CA LEU A 738 -8.81 21.43 29.88
C LEU A 738 -9.21 21.78 31.32
N ALA A 739 -8.98 20.89 32.28
CA ALA A 739 -9.22 21.18 33.69
C ALA A 739 -8.31 22.31 34.22
N ALA A 740 -7.06 22.39 33.77
CA ALA A 740 -6.16 23.49 34.10
C ALA A 740 -6.61 24.83 33.48
N LEU A 741 -7.22 24.80 32.29
CA LEU A 741 -7.80 25.98 31.65
C LEU A 741 -9.03 26.52 32.39
N GLU A 742 -9.82 25.67 33.04
CA GLU A 742 -10.92 26.12 33.90
C GLU A 742 -10.45 26.85 35.16
N ARG A 743 -9.22 26.59 35.61
CA ARG A 743 -8.59 27.22 36.78
C ARG A 743 -7.85 28.52 36.46
N GLN A 744 -7.91 29.03 35.24
CA GLN A 744 -7.21 30.26 34.86
C GLN A 744 -7.80 31.49 35.56
N THR A 745 -6.95 32.43 35.97
CA THR A 745 -7.36 33.71 36.57
C THR A 745 -8.01 34.64 35.54
N PHE A 746 -7.73 34.43 34.25
CA PHE A 746 -8.31 35.18 33.16
C PHE A 746 -9.81 34.85 33.00
N ASN A 747 -10.62 35.87 32.72
CA ASN A 747 -12.08 35.72 32.66
C ASN A 747 -12.49 34.72 31.56
N ARG A 748 -13.04 33.57 31.98
CA ARG A 748 -13.51 32.49 31.10
C ARG A 748 -14.49 32.95 30.01
N ARG A 749 -15.30 34.00 30.24
CA ARG A 749 -16.23 34.57 29.24
C ARG A 749 -15.51 35.29 28.09
N ARG A 750 -14.24 35.66 28.29
CA ARG A 750 -13.38 36.28 27.27
C ARG A 750 -12.44 35.26 26.63
N MET A 751 -12.56 33.98 26.96
CA MET A 751 -11.80 32.88 26.37
C MET A 751 -12.71 32.06 25.48
N GLU A 752 -12.19 31.64 24.33
CA GLU A 752 -12.73 30.56 23.53
C GLU A 752 -11.77 29.37 23.62
N ILE A 753 -12.23 28.24 24.14
CA ILE A 753 -11.44 27.00 24.17
C ILE A 753 -11.84 26.13 22.99
N ILE A 754 -10.87 25.77 22.16
CA ILE A 754 -11.00 24.95 20.97
C ILE A 754 -10.19 23.68 21.21
N SER A 755 -10.87 22.55 21.36
CA SER A 755 -10.22 21.25 21.45
C SER A 755 -10.35 20.53 20.12
N VAL A 756 -9.23 20.09 19.54
CA VAL A 756 -9.20 19.37 18.27
C VAL A 756 -8.54 18.02 18.48
N ASP A 757 -9.33 16.95 18.37
CA ASP A 757 -8.83 15.58 18.33
C ASP A 757 -8.28 15.27 16.94
N VAL A 758 -7.13 14.62 16.89
CA VAL A 758 -6.49 14.17 15.66
C VAL A 758 -7.30 13.07 14.97
N PHE A 759 -7.90 12.16 15.73
CA PHE A 759 -8.62 11.02 15.18
C PHE A 759 -10.10 11.37 14.90
N ASP A 760 -10.97 10.37 14.88
CA ASP A 760 -12.37 10.47 14.45
C ASP A 760 -13.39 10.62 15.60
N ARG A 761 -12.95 10.73 16.86
CA ARG A 761 -13.85 10.87 18.02
C ARG A 761 -13.43 12.00 18.94
N ILE A 762 -14.41 12.78 19.39
CA ILE A 762 -14.23 13.85 20.37
C ILE A 762 -14.32 13.26 21.78
N GLY A 763 -13.24 13.37 22.56
CA GLY A 763 -13.18 12.87 23.93
C GLY A 763 -14.22 13.50 24.88
N PRO A 764 -14.64 12.80 25.95
CA PRO A 764 -15.64 13.30 26.91
C PRO A 764 -15.30 14.65 27.52
N ALA A 765 -14.04 14.87 27.93
CA ALA A 765 -13.59 16.14 28.52
C ALA A 765 -13.72 17.31 27.53
N ALA A 766 -13.35 17.11 26.26
CA ALA A 766 -13.49 18.11 25.21
C ALA A 766 -14.98 18.47 24.99
N ARG A 767 -15.87 17.47 24.93
CA ARG A 767 -17.33 17.69 24.83
C ARG A 767 -17.87 18.48 26.02
N ALA A 768 -17.33 18.26 27.22
CA ALA A 768 -17.81 18.86 28.45
C ALA A 768 -17.25 20.27 28.74
N ILE A 769 -16.03 20.60 28.29
CA ILE A 769 -15.32 21.82 28.71
C ILE A 769 -15.12 22.81 27.55
N ALA A 770 -14.84 22.33 26.34
CA ALA A 770 -14.49 23.20 25.21
C ALA A 770 -15.70 23.99 24.69
N ASP A 771 -15.46 25.21 24.19
CA ASP A 771 -16.49 25.98 23.50
C ASP A 771 -16.70 25.46 22.08
N VAL A 772 -15.63 24.98 21.46
CA VAL A 772 -15.60 24.25 20.20
C VAL A 772 -14.83 22.96 20.41
N ALA A 773 -15.45 21.82 20.14
CA ALA A 773 -14.77 20.54 20.14
C ALA A 773 -14.82 19.96 18.73
N ALA A 774 -13.68 19.52 18.20
CA ALA A 774 -13.59 19.03 16.84
C ALA A 774 -12.76 17.74 16.72
N ALA A 775 -12.98 16.99 15.65
CA ALA A 775 -12.21 15.80 15.29
C ALA A 775 -11.77 15.90 13.82
N CYS A 776 -10.50 15.62 13.54
CA CYS A 776 -9.93 15.72 12.18
C CYS A 776 -10.20 14.49 11.31
N ASN A 777 -10.73 13.42 11.92
CA ASN A 777 -10.96 12.13 11.26
C ASN A 777 -9.67 11.57 10.63
N ALA A 778 -8.50 11.75 11.25
CA ALA A 778 -7.28 11.14 10.73
C ALA A 778 -7.44 9.61 10.74
N ASP A 779 -7.27 9.01 9.57
CA ASP A 779 -7.36 7.57 9.35
C ASP A 779 -5.99 6.99 8.96
N GLY A 780 -4.91 7.74 9.19
CA GLY A 780 -3.53 7.31 9.00
C GLY A 780 -3.05 6.36 10.10
N CYS A 781 -1.79 5.93 10.00
CA CYS A 781 -1.11 5.22 11.08
C CYS A 781 -0.40 6.19 12.04
N LEU A 782 0.03 7.38 11.59
CA LEU A 782 0.57 8.40 12.48
C LEU A 782 -0.48 9.46 12.82
N PRO A 783 -0.49 9.98 14.06
CA PRO A 783 -1.27 11.15 14.40
C PRO A 783 -0.69 12.39 13.69
N HIS A 784 -1.56 13.20 13.08
CA HIS A 784 -1.18 14.47 12.45
C HIS A 784 -1.58 15.66 13.33
N GLU A 785 -0.87 15.86 14.44
CA GLU A 785 -1.14 16.95 15.39
C GLU A 785 -1.07 18.35 14.73
N ASN A 786 -0.15 18.55 13.78
CA ASN A 786 -0.05 19.83 13.04
C ASN A 786 -1.30 20.12 12.20
N ARG A 787 -1.92 19.08 11.63
CA ARG A 787 -3.20 19.23 10.93
C ARG A 787 -4.27 19.68 11.90
N ALA A 788 -4.39 19.01 13.05
CA ALA A 788 -5.34 19.40 14.09
C ALA A 788 -5.10 20.83 14.60
N GLY A 789 -3.83 21.25 14.73
CA GLY A 789 -3.47 22.63 15.07
C GLY A 789 -3.95 23.63 14.02
N ASN A 790 -3.79 23.33 12.73
CA ASN A 790 -4.28 24.17 11.64
C ASN A 790 -5.81 24.24 11.60
N GLU A 791 -6.51 23.12 11.81
CA GLU A 791 -7.98 23.12 11.91
C GLU A 791 -8.44 23.97 13.11
N GLY A 792 -7.75 23.87 14.25
CA GLY A 792 -7.99 24.73 15.40
C GLY A 792 -7.78 26.21 15.09
N LEU A 793 -6.76 26.55 14.30
CA LEU A 793 -6.47 27.92 13.86
C LEU A 793 -7.57 28.47 12.96
N LEU A 794 -8.14 27.63 12.08
CA LEU A 794 -9.29 27.98 11.24
C LEU A 794 -10.56 28.20 12.06
N LEU A 795 -10.76 27.42 13.13
CA LEU A 795 -11.90 27.54 14.04
C LEU A 795 -11.80 28.73 14.99
N ALA A 796 -10.60 29.29 15.18
CA ALA A 796 -10.34 30.40 16.11
C ALA A 796 -11.14 31.66 15.77
N GLY A 797 -11.99 32.11 16.70
CA GLY A 797 -12.78 33.33 16.57
C GLY A 797 -12.08 34.60 17.07
N ALA A 798 -11.01 34.49 17.87
CA ALA A 798 -10.24 35.62 18.37
C ALA A 798 -9.08 35.99 17.43
N GLU A 799 -8.64 37.25 17.51
CA GLU A 799 -7.41 37.69 16.86
C GLU A 799 -6.15 37.13 17.52
N ARG A 800 -6.17 36.94 18.85
CA ARG A 800 -5.05 36.35 19.60
C ARG A 800 -5.30 34.87 19.79
N VAL A 801 -4.30 34.06 19.47
CA VAL A 801 -4.37 32.61 19.53
C VAL A 801 -3.28 32.10 20.46
N LEU A 802 -3.69 31.30 21.44
CA LEU A 802 -2.80 30.54 22.32
C LEU A 802 -2.91 29.08 21.92
N VAL A 803 -1.79 28.43 21.61
CA VAL A 803 -1.73 27.00 21.31
C VAL A 803 -1.00 26.31 22.46
N LEU A 804 -1.61 25.27 23.00
CA LEU A 804 -1.01 24.43 24.04
C LEU A 804 -0.49 23.13 23.43
N ALA A 805 0.70 22.71 23.88
CA ALA A 805 1.20 21.37 23.61
C ALA A 805 0.29 20.33 24.29
N SER A 806 0.19 19.14 23.69
CA SER A 806 -0.62 18.06 24.24
C SER A 806 -0.13 17.68 25.65
N GLY A 807 -1.05 17.62 26.62
CA GLY A 807 -0.75 17.33 28.03
C GLY A 807 -0.13 18.47 28.83
N ALA A 808 -0.01 19.68 28.27
CA ALA A 808 0.42 20.82 29.04
C ALA A 808 -0.60 21.15 30.16
N GLU A 809 -0.12 21.32 31.39
CA GLU A 809 -0.91 21.83 32.51
C GLU A 809 -0.52 23.28 32.80
N PRO A 810 -1.13 24.26 32.12
CA PRO A 810 -0.79 25.66 32.32
C PRO A 810 -1.11 26.09 33.76
N ASP A 811 -0.19 26.82 34.39
CA ASP A 811 -0.46 27.41 35.70
C ASP A 811 -1.58 28.46 35.61
N PRO A 812 -2.31 28.74 36.71
CA PRO A 812 -3.50 29.61 36.69
C PRO A 812 -3.31 31.00 36.08
N GLY A 813 -2.09 31.55 36.10
CA GLY A 813 -1.83 32.90 35.59
C GLY A 813 -1.28 32.97 34.15
N LEU A 814 -1.08 31.83 33.48
CA LEU A 814 -0.38 31.77 32.21
C LEU A 814 -1.07 32.61 31.13
N VAL A 815 -2.38 32.42 30.93
CA VAL A 815 -3.15 33.09 29.88
C VAL A 815 -3.07 34.60 30.04
N GLU A 816 -3.24 35.11 31.26
CA GLU A 816 -3.19 36.54 31.56
C GLU A 816 -1.79 37.12 31.32
N ARG A 817 -0.72 36.41 31.72
CA ARG A 817 0.67 36.85 31.47
C ARG A 817 0.97 36.91 29.97
N MET A 818 0.58 35.91 29.20
CA MET A 818 0.80 35.89 27.75
C MET A 818 0.03 37.01 27.04
N LEU A 819 -1.24 37.24 27.40
CA LEU A 819 -2.05 38.28 26.78
C LEU A 819 -1.60 39.70 27.13
N ARG A 820 -1.02 39.93 28.31
CA ARG A 820 -0.42 41.24 28.67
C ARG A 820 0.75 41.62 27.77
N ARG A 821 1.45 40.64 27.19
CA ARG A 821 2.60 40.87 26.30
C ARG A 821 2.21 41.00 24.83
N LEU A 822 1.00 40.61 24.46
CA LEU A 822 0.45 40.78 23.11
C LEU A 822 -0.38 42.07 23.04
N PRO A 823 0.10 43.13 22.37
CA PRO A 823 -0.62 44.40 22.27
C PRO A 823 -2.03 44.20 21.67
N GLN A 824 -3.01 44.97 22.13
CA GLN A 824 -4.36 44.96 21.54
C GLN A 824 -4.42 45.72 20.20
N ASP A 825 -3.61 46.78 20.06
CA ASP A 825 -3.53 47.62 18.86
C ASP A 825 -2.06 47.86 18.54
N SER A 826 -1.43 46.95 17.81
CA SER A 826 -0.13 47.24 17.21
C SER A 826 -0.38 47.68 15.77
N GLY A 827 -0.42 48.99 15.51
CA GLY A 827 -0.27 49.53 14.15
C GLY A 827 1.10 49.23 13.50
N LEU A 828 1.82 48.22 14.02
CA LEU A 828 3.14 47.75 13.64
C LEU A 828 3.06 46.52 12.74
N ALA A 829 4.14 46.29 11.97
CA ALA A 829 4.27 45.27 10.94
C ALA A 829 4.29 43.80 11.44
N SER A 830 4.43 43.53 12.74
CA SER A 830 4.31 42.18 13.34
C SER A 830 4.26 42.26 14.88
N SER A 831 3.42 41.47 15.55
CA SER A 831 3.43 41.37 17.03
C SER A 831 4.42 40.30 17.52
N PRO A 832 4.92 40.39 18.76
CA PRO A 832 5.82 39.37 19.30
C PRO A 832 5.11 38.01 19.44
N VAL A 833 5.86 36.92 19.27
CA VAL A 833 5.44 35.56 19.62
C VAL A 833 5.84 35.28 21.07
N ILE A 834 4.88 34.96 21.92
CA ILE A 834 5.12 34.66 23.33
C ILE A 834 5.17 33.14 23.52
N VAL A 835 6.25 32.63 24.12
CA VAL A 835 6.51 31.20 24.25
C VAL A 835 6.74 30.83 25.71
N ASP A 836 5.97 29.88 26.21
CA ASP A 836 6.21 29.25 27.51
C ASP A 836 6.87 27.89 27.32
N CYS A 837 7.99 27.68 28.02
CA CYS A 837 8.75 26.43 27.97
C CYS A 837 8.67 25.71 29.33
N ASP A 838 8.72 24.39 29.29
CA ASP A 838 8.91 23.55 30.46
C ASP A 838 10.31 23.82 31.05
N PRO A 839 10.42 24.19 32.34
CA PRO A 839 11.72 24.52 32.92
C PRO A 839 12.71 23.35 32.99
N ALA A 840 12.22 22.11 33.04
CA ALA A 840 13.04 20.92 33.21
C ALA A 840 13.52 20.35 31.86
N SER A 841 12.61 20.29 30.88
CA SER A 841 12.90 19.71 29.56
C SER A 841 13.26 20.76 28.50
N GLY A 842 12.93 22.03 28.74
CA GLY A 842 13.09 23.10 27.75
C GLY A 842 12.06 23.06 26.62
N SER A 843 11.18 22.06 26.58
CA SER A 843 10.17 21.90 25.53
C SER A 843 9.12 23.01 25.58
N ILE A 844 8.63 23.45 24.42
CA ILE A 844 7.57 24.45 24.36
C ILE A 844 6.26 23.83 24.86
N ARG A 845 5.70 24.41 25.94
CA ARG A 845 4.39 24.03 26.49
C ARG A 845 3.26 24.84 25.87
N ALA A 846 3.53 26.10 25.55
CA ALA A 846 2.53 27.00 24.97
C ALA A 846 3.15 28.07 24.07
N LEU A 847 2.40 28.47 23.04
CA LEU A 847 2.77 29.55 22.13
C LEU A 847 1.57 30.49 21.92
N CYS A 848 1.75 31.78 22.13
CA CYS A 848 0.72 32.81 21.95
C CYS A 848 1.16 33.83 20.90
N ALA A 849 0.32 34.08 19.90
CA ALA A 849 0.60 35.04 18.83
C ALA A 849 -0.70 35.62 18.26
N ARG A 850 -0.61 36.62 17.38
CA ARG A 850 -1.77 37.00 16.56
C ARG A 850 -2.02 35.93 15.50
N ARG A 851 -3.29 35.65 15.24
CA ARG A 851 -3.77 34.69 14.24
C ARG A 851 -3.22 35.02 12.85
N VAL A 852 -3.18 36.31 12.48
CA VAL A 852 -2.61 36.76 11.20
C VAL A 852 -1.12 36.46 11.10
N ASP A 853 -0.35 36.64 12.17
CA ASP A 853 1.08 36.35 12.19
C ASP A 853 1.31 34.83 12.06
N LEU A 854 0.50 34.01 12.74
CA LEU A 854 0.54 32.54 12.57
C LEU A 854 0.23 32.10 11.13
N HIS A 855 -0.73 32.72 10.46
CA HIS A 855 -1.01 32.46 9.05
C HIS A 855 0.10 32.94 8.12
N LEU A 856 0.71 34.10 8.39
CA LEU A 856 1.85 34.61 7.63
C LEU A 856 3.07 33.68 7.73
N LEU A 857 3.25 33.04 8.88
CA LEU A 857 4.26 32.00 9.05
C LEU A 857 3.93 30.70 8.31
N GLY A 858 2.71 30.54 7.80
CA GLY A 858 2.23 29.33 7.11
C GLY A 858 1.51 28.33 8.03
N GLY A 859 1.11 28.74 9.24
CA GLY A 859 0.48 27.87 10.23
C GLY A 859 1.43 26.77 10.74
N PHE A 860 0.88 25.68 11.26
CA PHE A 860 1.64 24.50 11.62
C PHE A 860 2.07 23.77 10.36
N ASP A 861 3.37 23.53 10.19
CA ASP A 861 3.86 22.83 9.00
C ASP A 861 3.30 21.40 8.97
N PRO A 862 2.37 21.04 8.06
CA PRO A 862 1.85 19.68 8.00
C PRO A 862 2.99 18.68 7.68
N HIS A 863 4.09 19.13 7.05
CA HIS A 863 5.24 18.30 6.72
C HIS A 863 6.06 17.88 7.93
N HIS A 864 6.00 18.63 9.04
CA HIS A 864 6.66 18.22 10.28
C HIS A 864 5.95 17.05 10.98
N ALA A 865 4.64 16.86 10.74
CA ALA A 865 3.93 15.68 11.22
C ALA A 865 4.46 14.38 10.60
N TYR A 866 5.17 14.47 9.46
CA TYR A 866 5.68 13.32 8.72
C TYR A 866 6.81 12.59 9.46
N TYR A 867 7.39 13.24 10.48
CA TYR A 867 8.46 12.71 11.31
C TYR A 867 8.00 12.26 12.71
N ALA A 868 6.68 12.14 12.93
CA ALA A 868 6.09 11.94 14.26
C ALA A 868 6.69 12.87 15.33
N MET A 869 6.90 14.15 14.96
CA MET A 869 7.25 15.17 15.93
C MET A 869 5.98 15.61 16.68
N PRO A 870 6.09 15.94 17.98
CA PRO A 870 5.03 16.65 18.69
C PRO A 870 4.62 17.91 17.92
N LEU A 871 3.40 18.40 18.17
CA LEU A 871 2.87 19.67 17.67
C LEU A 871 3.99 20.68 17.40
N GLY A 872 4.15 21.09 16.13
CA GLY A 872 5.32 21.74 15.53
C GLY A 872 5.61 23.16 16.02
N LEU A 873 5.40 23.44 17.30
CA LEU A 873 5.64 24.71 17.97
C LEU A 873 7.11 25.15 17.83
N ASP A 874 8.06 24.20 17.92
CA ASP A 874 9.49 24.49 17.73
C ASP A 874 9.80 25.01 16.33
N ASP A 875 9.17 24.41 15.32
CA ASP A 875 9.32 24.83 13.93
C ASP A 875 8.66 26.18 13.66
N LEU A 876 7.46 26.38 14.18
CA LEU A 876 6.76 27.64 14.08
C LEU A 876 7.56 28.78 14.74
N LEU A 877 8.16 28.52 15.91
CA LEU A 877 9.07 29.46 16.58
C LEU A 877 10.33 29.73 15.75
N ARG A 878 10.91 28.70 15.13
CA ARG A 878 12.05 28.84 14.22
C ARG A 878 11.69 29.73 13.02
N ARG A 879 10.54 29.49 12.38
CA ARG A 879 10.05 30.32 11.26
C ARG A 879 9.75 31.75 11.69
N ALA A 880 9.19 31.96 12.88
CA ALA A 880 8.99 33.29 13.45
C ALA A 880 10.31 34.06 13.56
N ARG A 881 11.36 33.42 14.08
CA ARG A 881 12.70 34.03 14.18
C ARG A 881 13.32 34.32 12.81
N LEU A 882 13.18 33.41 11.85
CA LEU A 882 13.65 33.61 10.47
C LEU A 882 12.93 34.78 9.79
N ALA A 883 11.65 34.96 10.07
CA ALA A 883 10.85 36.11 9.65
C ALA A 883 11.11 37.37 10.49
N GLN A 884 12.15 37.37 11.35
CA GLN A 884 12.54 38.48 12.22
C GLN A 884 11.43 38.94 13.19
N ILE A 885 10.50 38.05 13.53
CA ILE A 885 9.47 38.30 14.55
C ILE A 885 10.10 38.12 15.94
N VAL A 886 9.90 39.11 16.81
CA VAL A 886 10.40 39.09 18.19
C VAL A 886 9.76 37.93 18.96
N CYS A 887 10.58 37.11 19.62
CA CYS A 887 10.13 35.94 20.37
C CYS A 887 10.52 36.09 21.85
N GLU A 888 9.54 36.07 22.75
CA GLU A 888 9.73 36.34 24.18
C GLU A 888 9.04 35.30 25.07
N THR A 889 9.48 35.21 26.31
CA THR A 889 8.80 34.46 27.37
C THR A 889 7.65 35.28 27.98
N PRO A 890 6.70 34.67 28.72
CA PRO A 890 5.65 35.41 29.43
C PRO A 890 6.16 36.49 30.40
N ASN A 891 7.43 36.41 30.80
CA ASN A 891 8.10 37.35 31.70
C ASN A 891 8.92 38.42 30.95
N GLY A 892 8.81 38.50 29.62
CA GLY A 892 9.47 39.52 28.80
C GLY A 892 10.97 39.30 28.55
N ARG A 893 11.50 38.11 28.86
CA ARG A 893 12.86 37.73 28.47
C ARG A 893 12.87 37.21 27.03
N PRO A 894 13.92 37.43 26.23
CA PRO A 894 14.09 36.75 24.94
C PRO A 894 13.93 35.24 25.11
N ALA A 895 13.16 34.61 24.24
CA ALA A 895 13.13 33.15 24.19
C ALA A 895 14.44 32.69 23.55
N GLU A 896 15.37 32.12 24.33
CA GLU A 896 16.65 31.61 23.82
C GLU A 896 16.46 30.28 23.04
N PRO A 897 17.35 29.96 22.09
CA PRO A 897 17.33 28.68 21.40
C PRO A 897 17.69 27.55 22.38
N GLN A 898 16.76 26.62 22.58
CA GLN A 898 17.06 25.36 23.24
C GLN A 898 17.81 24.43 22.26
N PRO A 899 18.72 23.57 22.76
CA PRO A 899 19.42 22.60 21.92
C PRO A 899 18.42 21.68 21.22
N ARG A 900 18.73 21.34 19.96
CA ARG A 900 17.89 20.50 19.08
C ARG A 900 17.38 19.27 19.83
N PHE A 901 16.08 18.98 19.73
CA PHE A 901 15.57 17.63 19.98
C PHE A 901 16.45 16.66 19.19
N ARG A 902 17.16 15.78 19.89
CA ARG A 902 17.89 14.68 19.26
C ARG A 902 16.85 13.73 18.67
N THR A 903 16.47 13.96 17.43
CA THR A 903 15.81 12.92 16.63
C THR A 903 16.74 11.71 16.54
N SER A 904 16.18 10.52 16.36
CA SER A 904 17.01 9.35 16.08
C SER A 904 17.85 9.63 14.83
N PHE A 905 19.12 9.23 14.86
CA PHE A 905 20.06 9.45 13.75
C PHE A 905 19.48 8.99 12.39
N ALA A 906 18.76 7.85 12.38
CA ALA A 906 18.11 7.33 11.19
C ALA A 906 17.07 8.29 10.58
N ARG A 907 16.33 9.03 11.43
CA ARG A 907 15.39 10.06 10.96
C ARG A 907 16.08 11.25 10.36
N GLU A 908 17.21 11.69 10.92
CA GLU A 908 17.97 12.81 10.37
C GLU A 908 18.51 12.47 8.97
N VAL A 909 18.97 11.23 8.80
CA VAL A 909 19.39 10.70 7.50
C VAL A 909 18.23 10.70 6.49
N VAL A 910 17.08 10.11 6.85
CA VAL A 910 15.91 10.06 5.96
C VAL A 910 15.40 11.47 5.64
N ARG A 911 15.38 12.37 6.63
CA ARG A 911 14.95 13.76 6.49
C ARG A 911 15.83 14.53 5.51
N GLY A 912 17.15 14.44 5.65
CA GLY A 912 18.09 15.13 4.77
C GLY A 912 17.96 14.70 3.31
N LEU A 913 17.57 13.46 3.06
CA LEU A 913 17.39 12.90 1.71
C LEU A 913 16.03 13.23 1.10
N MET A 914 14.95 13.12 1.88
CA MET A 914 13.61 13.38 1.36
C MET A 914 13.38 14.87 1.09
N PHE A 915 14.07 15.75 1.83
CA PHE A 915 13.87 17.19 1.71
C PHE A 915 15.19 17.97 1.80
N PRO A 916 16.05 17.86 0.76
CA PRO A 916 17.26 18.67 0.69
C PRO A 916 16.86 20.15 0.72
N GLY A 917 17.32 20.87 1.74
CA GLY A 917 17.05 22.31 1.88
C GLY A 917 15.82 22.71 2.71
N ILE A 918 15.27 21.85 3.60
CA ILE A 918 14.32 22.33 4.65
C ILE A 918 14.90 23.48 5.50
N ASP A 919 16.22 23.61 5.54
CA ASP A 919 16.90 24.72 6.21
C ASP A 919 17.05 25.98 5.34
N ALA A 920 16.49 26.01 4.12
CA ALA A 920 16.51 27.18 3.25
C ALA A 920 15.32 28.12 3.55
N PRO A 921 15.56 29.41 3.85
CA PRO A 921 14.53 30.36 4.30
C PRO A 921 13.50 30.79 3.24
N ASP A 922 13.70 30.49 1.95
CA ASP A 922 12.97 31.14 0.84
C ASP A 922 11.85 30.31 0.19
N ARG A 923 11.33 29.25 0.83
CA ARG A 923 10.15 28.55 0.27
C ARG A 923 8.89 29.41 0.42
N ALA A 924 8.46 30.03 -0.68
CA ALA A 924 7.12 30.58 -0.82
C ALA A 924 6.10 29.43 -0.80
N TRP A 925 5.37 29.30 0.30
CA TRP A 925 4.35 28.28 0.48
C TRP A 925 3.15 28.55 -0.45
N PRO A 926 2.52 27.50 -1.03
CA PRO A 926 1.25 27.70 -1.71
C PRO A 926 0.27 28.28 -0.69
N ARG A 927 -0.21 29.50 -0.92
CA ARG A 927 -1.31 30.04 -0.12
C ARG A 927 -2.46 29.05 -0.29
N HIS A 928 -2.93 28.48 0.82
CA HIS A 928 -4.20 27.76 0.86
C HIS A 928 -5.35 28.76 0.60
N GLU A 929 -5.41 29.32 -0.60
CA GLU A 929 -6.58 30.04 -1.08
C GLU A 929 -7.64 28.98 -1.42
N THR A 930 -8.71 28.99 -0.61
CA THR A 930 -10.01 28.35 -0.86
C THR A 930 -10.07 26.81 -0.86
N LEU A 931 -9.84 26.21 0.31
CA LEU A 931 -10.77 25.19 0.82
C LEU A 931 -11.83 25.91 1.65
N ARG A 932 -12.81 26.56 1.00
CA ARG A 932 -14.07 26.88 1.69
C ARG A 932 -14.79 25.55 1.91
N LEU A 933 -14.52 24.90 3.04
CA LEU A 933 -15.42 23.89 3.57
C LEU A 933 -16.80 24.54 3.63
N GLY A 934 -17.77 23.98 2.91
CA GLY A 934 -19.15 24.44 2.97
C GLY A 934 -19.63 24.34 4.41
N THR A 935 -19.67 25.46 5.11
CA THR A 935 -20.35 25.57 6.40
C THR A 935 -21.84 25.43 6.09
N ALA A 936 -22.35 24.20 6.18
CA ALA A 936 -23.78 23.96 6.24
C ALA A 936 -24.31 24.72 7.46
N THR A 937 -24.86 25.90 7.21
CA THR A 937 -25.63 26.64 8.21
C THR A 937 -26.92 25.85 8.39
N PRO A 938 -27.34 25.52 9.62
CA PRO A 938 -28.64 24.91 9.82
C PRO A 938 -29.69 25.94 9.38
N SER A 939 -30.41 25.64 8.29
CA SER A 939 -31.54 26.45 7.86
C SER A 939 -32.62 26.37 8.93
N ASN A 940 -32.82 27.46 9.66
CA ASN A 940 -34.00 27.64 10.47
C ASN A 940 -35.23 27.67 9.55
N SER A 941 -36.21 26.87 9.91
CA SER A 941 -37.58 26.90 9.43
C SER A 941 -38.21 28.29 9.54
N ASN A 942 -38.76 28.79 8.42
CA ASN A 942 -40.01 29.56 8.26
C ASN A 942 -39.88 30.55 7.09
N GLU A 943 -40.31 30.11 5.90
CA GLU A 943 -41.33 30.74 5.02
C GLU A 943 -41.40 29.98 3.68
#